data_AF-R7R056-F1
#
_entry.id   AF-R7R056-F1
#
_cell.length_a   1.000
_cell.length_b   1.000
_cell.length_c   1.000
_cell.angle_alpha   90.00
_cell.angle_beta   90.00
_cell.angle_gamma   90.00
#
_symmetry.space_group_name_H-M   'P 1'
#
loop_
_entity.id
_entity.type
_entity.pdbx_description
1 polymer ?
#
loop_
_entity_poly.entity_id
_entity_poly.type
_entity_poly.pdbx_seq_one_letter_code
_entity_poly.pdbx_strand_id
1 'polypeptide(L)'
;MIRFWDTEVYCMEKSELDRGWLFSYFCQKGHTDDMILVYDAGAYYGYLNYQTLLNAVSSGTNDYIITEKYIHKKNDGQIWEHLHVLLKQLEERGIRKQAFIPVFDEQGQLLYFAYEYEKGLSTFYIDIALMELQEKDTLLFFEEAYPRVKSVCIDECNEWAYIFSNILDMYDIPYFCEGEKWELLFPAKNRTLNDSAYGRMTIYAEGAEHFREYASDKLLSNWEFVMKVRQNKHSFLTEKIKKDLKNKNVKVQTMYFPTESRSKTSDEEIRRMHRVFPLEKRCWDDIVGRSQIKRIIGEKIDWEAWLDAQNVRKQNSKEFYVRGKSIETKNYGNGKHHIYIIGPCIAMSSCVLREEESIGCILAEKLKEKDYAVECIMYPLHHSMLYEEMIQSLTLMENDIVILIDRLMEKKPDYQSDLPVADIIKKRQDDWFWDIPMHATAKGCFEIANAMANWLEPLLNDTVSDDPKCLQMGKVILDEKAQKKLEKYIRQVKECQRIEKGSSVGAIVMNCNPMTRGHLYLIEHARSKVDYLYIFVVQEDKSDFRFEERFAMVKQVTEQFENVIVVPSGEFVLSYATMPLYFEKEEKKEDTLDAAHDLTIFGEYVAKELGITKRFVGEELLDPVTRQYNEAMKRILPNYGIEVEEIKRLETDQGIISASAVRKWIKEDNWEAVKKFVPAAVYSRLRLESGRNNE
;
A
#
# COMPACT_ATOMS: atom_id res chain seq x y z
N MET A 1 3.84 -17.55 -10.34
CA MET A 1 4.78 -18.64 -10.03
C MET A 1 5.11 -19.40 -11.31
N ILE A 2 6.35 -19.33 -11.77
CA ILE A 2 6.86 -20.07 -12.94
C ILE A 2 7.13 -21.53 -12.57
N ARG A 3 6.73 -22.44 -13.46
CA ARG A 3 6.96 -23.88 -13.39
C ARG A 3 7.54 -24.38 -14.71
N PHE A 4 8.09 -25.59 -14.68
CA PHE A 4 8.67 -26.23 -15.87
C PHE A 4 7.92 -27.50 -16.21
N TRP A 5 7.44 -27.57 -17.44
CA TRP A 5 6.85 -28.75 -18.02
C TRP A 5 7.90 -29.55 -18.80
N ASP A 6 8.06 -30.80 -18.40
CA ASP A 6 8.75 -31.84 -19.16
C ASP A 6 7.74 -32.68 -19.95
N THR A 7 7.91 -32.74 -21.27
CA THR A 7 7.05 -33.49 -22.19
C THR A 7 7.84 -33.92 -23.41
N GLU A 8 7.41 -35.03 -24.02
CA GLU A 8 7.86 -35.38 -25.36
C GLU A 8 7.49 -34.26 -26.35
N VAL A 9 8.41 -33.98 -27.28
CA VAL A 9 8.24 -32.97 -28.31
C VAL A 9 8.37 -33.57 -29.69
N TYR A 10 7.54 -33.12 -30.61
CA TYR A 10 7.67 -33.39 -32.03
C TYR A 10 8.41 -32.24 -32.71
N CYS A 11 9.17 -32.54 -33.76
CA CYS A 11 9.88 -31.54 -34.54
C CYS A 11 9.34 -31.54 -35.97
N MET A 12 9.15 -30.36 -36.55
CA MET A 12 8.73 -30.20 -37.95
C MET A 12 9.51 -29.07 -38.63
N GLU A 13 9.80 -29.22 -39.92
CA GLU A 13 10.31 -28.11 -40.73
C GLU A 13 9.18 -27.17 -41.11
N LYS A 14 9.46 -25.86 -41.12
CA LYS A 14 8.48 -24.81 -41.40
C LYS A 14 7.87 -24.97 -42.80
N SER A 15 8.62 -25.52 -43.75
CA SER A 15 8.14 -25.84 -45.10
C SER A 15 7.09 -26.94 -45.14
N GLU A 16 6.97 -27.74 -44.08
CA GLU A 16 6.03 -28.88 -43.98
C GLU A 16 4.75 -28.51 -43.23
N LEU A 17 4.63 -27.27 -42.73
CA LEU A 17 3.48 -26.85 -41.96
C LEU A 17 2.24 -26.70 -42.83
N ASP A 18 1.26 -27.56 -42.59
CA ASP A 18 -0.11 -27.44 -43.11
C ASP A 18 -1.10 -27.33 -41.95
N ARG A 19 -1.84 -26.22 -41.90
CA ARG A 19 -2.79 -25.95 -40.81
C ARG A 19 -3.90 -26.99 -40.73
N GLY A 20 -4.40 -27.47 -41.87
CA GLY A 20 -5.49 -28.44 -41.92
C GLY A 20 -5.05 -29.81 -41.38
N TRP A 21 -3.84 -30.24 -41.75
CA TRP A 21 -3.20 -31.43 -41.23
C TRP A 21 -2.94 -31.32 -39.73
N LEU A 22 -2.35 -30.21 -39.26
CA LEU A 22 -2.10 -29.97 -37.83
C LEU A 22 -3.39 -30.06 -37.00
N PHE A 23 -4.47 -29.44 -37.47
CA PHE A 23 -5.76 -29.52 -36.78
C PHE A 23 -6.27 -30.96 -36.72
N SER A 24 -6.14 -31.70 -37.83
CA SER A 24 -6.51 -33.11 -37.90
C SER A 24 -5.65 -34.00 -37.01
N TYR A 25 -4.37 -33.67 -36.84
CA TYR A 25 -3.43 -34.34 -35.94
C TYR A 25 -3.83 -34.13 -34.47
N PHE A 26 -3.98 -32.89 -34.02
CA PHE A 26 -4.34 -32.61 -32.62
C PHE A 26 -5.74 -33.11 -32.22
N CYS A 27 -6.66 -33.25 -33.18
CA CYS A 27 -7.99 -33.84 -32.93
C CYS A 27 -7.96 -35.37 -32.79
N GLN A 28 -6.85 -36.03 -33.11
CA GLN A 28 -6.70 -37.46 -32.86
C GLN A 28 -6.54 -37.74 -31.37
N LYS A 29 -7.09 -38.87 -30.93
CA LYS A 29 -7.08 -39.26 -29.52
C LYS A 29 -5.64 -39.39 -29.02
N GLY A 30 -5.30 -38.60 -28.00
CA GLY A 30 -3.99 -38.65 -27.33
C GLY A 30 -2.98 -37.60 -27.80
N HIS A 31 -3.30 -36.79 -28.81
CA HIS A 31 -2.38 -35.78 -29.36
C HIS A 31 -2.69 -34.34 -28.92
N THR A 32 -3.79 -34.10 -28.20
CA THR A 32 -4.27 -32.75 -27.87
C THR A 32 -3.28 -31.93 -27.02
N ASP A 33 -2.46 -32.60 -26.22
CA ASP A 33 -1.47 -31.97 -25.34
C ASP A 33 -0.06 -31.95 -25.94
N ASP A 34 0.12 -32.42 -27.19
CA ASP A 34 1.43 -32.49 -27.82
C ASP A 34 2.04 -31.11 -28.08
N MET A 35 3.36 -31.05 -27.95
CA MET A 35 4.17 -29.88 -28.25
C MET A 35 4.95 -30.10 -29.55
N ILE A 36 4.85 -29.17 -30.49
CA ILE A 36 5.56 -29.23 -31.77
C ILE A 36 6.57 -28.07 -31.84
N LEU A 37 7.86 -28.38 -31.89
CA LEU A 37 8.93 -27.45 -32.22
C LEU A 37 9.04 -27.30 -33.74
N VAL A 38 9.08 -26.05 -34.20
CA VAL A 38 9.22 -25.71 -35.61
C VAL A 38 10.64 -25.24 -35.86
N TYR A 39 11.27 -25.79 -36.90
CA TYR A 39 12.58 -25.39 -37.40
C TYR A 39 12.44 -24.76 -38.78
N ASP A 40 13.32 -23.82 -39.13
CA ASP A 40 13.42 -23.22 -40.46
C ASP A 40 14.87 -23.38 -40.92
N ALA A 41 15.10 -24.31 -41.85
CA ALA A 41 16.43 -24.68 -42.33
C ALA A 41 17.37 -25.12 -41.19
N GLY A 42 16.86 -25.95 -40.28
CA GLY A 42 17.60 -26.46 -39.12
C GLY A 42 17.81 -25.48 -37.97
N ALA A 43 17.37 -24.22 -38.09
CA ALA A 43 17.37 -23.26 -36.98
C ALA A 43 16.01 -23.25 -36.28
N TYR A 44 16.00 -23.16 -34.94
CA TYR A 44 14.75 -23.01 -34.19
C TYR A 44 13.97 -21.78 -34.68
N TYR A 45 12.73 -22.01 -35.10
CA TYR A 45 11.81 -20.98 -35.56
C TYR A 45 10.79 -20.61 -34.48
N GLY A 46 10.24 -21.60 -33.79
CA GLY A 46 9.21 -21.41 -32.77
C GLY A 46 8.66 -22.72 -32.24
N TYR A 47 7.57 -22.66 -31.50
CA TYR A 47 6.76 -23.83 -31.15
C TYR A 47 5.27 -23.56 -31.36
N LEU A 48 4.48 -24.63 -31.44
CA LEU A 48 3.03 -24.58 -31.46
C LEU A 48 2.45 -25.77 -30.69
N ASN A 49 1.20 -25.63 -30.23
CA ASN A 49 0.39 -26.70 -29.68
C ASN A 49 -1.05 -26.59 -30.20
N TYR A 50 -1.93 -27.51 -29.80
CA TYR A 50 -3.33 -27.46 -30.22
C TYR A 50 -3.99 -26.11 -29.91
N GLN A 51 -3.65 -25.56 -28.75
CA GLN A 51 -4.31 -24.40 -28.23
C GLN A 51 -3.84 -23.11 -28.95
N THR A 52 -2.55 -22.95 -29.28
CA THR A 52 -2.09 -21.84 -30.13
C THR A 52 -2.68 -21.93 -31.53
N LEU A 53 -2.85 -23.15 -32.07
CA LEU A 53 -3.49 -23.39 -33.36
C LEU A 53 -4.98 -23.00 -33.38
N LEU A 54 -5.71 -23.32 -32.31
CA LEU A 54 -7.13 -23.06 -32.16
C LEU A 54 -7.44 -21.56 -32.07
N ASN A 55 -6.56 -20.78 -31.41
CA ASN A 55 -6.80 -19.36 -31.14
C ASN A 55 -6.21 -18.40 -32.18
N ALA A 56 -5.54 -18.91 -33.22
CA ALA A 56 -4.97 -18.07 -34.26
C ALA A 56 -6.04 -17.39 -35.13
N VAL A 57 -5.95 -16.07 -35.21
CA VAL A 57 -6.92 -15.15 -35.84
C VAL A 57 -6.94 -15.27 -37.38
N SER A 58 -5.83 -15.66 -38.00
CA SER A 58 -5.76 -15.93 -39.44
C SER A 58 -5.05 -17.25 -39.74
N SER A 59 -5.07 -17.69 -41.00
CA SER A 59 -4.36 -18.86 -41.51
C SER A 59 -2.85 -18.64 -41.74
N GLY A 60 -2.34 -17.44 -41.48
CA GLY A 60 -0.91 -17.16 -41.55
C GLY A 60 -0.10 -17.95 -40.53
N THR A 61 1.04 -18.50 -40.96
CA THR A 61 1.94 -19.32 -40.14
C THR A 61 2.45 -18.59 -38.89
N ASN A 62 2.53 -17.25 -38.94
CA ASN A 62 3.00 -16.42 -37.83
C ASN A 62 1.95 -16.23 -36.73
N ASP A 63 0.70 -16.65 -36.93
CA ASP A 63 -0.39 -16.37 -36.00
C ASP A 63 -0.60 -17.49 -34.97
N TYR A 64 -0.11 -18.71 -35.24
CA TYR A 64 -0.22 -19.87 -34.34
C TYR A 64 1.12 -20.41 -33.84
N ILE A 65 2.24 -19.78 -34.24
CA ILE A 65 3.60 -20.13 -33.78
C ILE A 65 4.07 -19.07 -32.79
N ILE A 66 4.56 -19.53 -31.64
CA ILE A 66 5.24 -18.69 -30.66
C ILE A 66 6.73 -18.82 -30.88
N THR A 67 7.40 -17.69 -31.11
CA THR A 67 8.82 -17.63 -31.49
C THR A 67 9.72 -17.28 -30.30
N GLU A 68 9.12 -16.77 -29.22
CA GLU A 68 9.77 -16.48 -27.95
C GLU A 68 10.39 -17.75 -27.37
N LYS A 69 11.64 -17.61 -26.91
CA LYS A 69 12.39 -18.64 -26.20
C LYS A 69 13.29 -17.99 -25.16
N TYR A 70 13.76 -18.79 -24.22
CA TYR A 70 14.78 -18.39 -23.26
C TYR A 70 16.02 -19.28 -23.42
N ILE A 71 17.20 -18.67 -23.46
CA ILE A 71 18.49 -19.38 -23.48
C ILE A 71 19.04 -19.32 -22.07
N HIS A 72 18.97 -20.44 -21.36
CA HIS A 72 19.42 -20.58 -19.99
C HIS A 72 20.92 -20.79 -19.91
N LYS A 73 21.57 -19.98 -19.08
CA LYS A 73 22.94 -20.21 -18.64
C LYS A 73 22.92 -20.87 -17.27
N LYS A 74 23.73 -21.91 -17.06
CA LYS A 74 23.80 -22.62 -15.77
C LYS A 74 23.99 -21.65 -14.60
N ASN A 75 23.15 -21.78 -13.58
CA ASN A 75 23.06 -20.92 -12.40
C ASN A 75 22.57 -19.47 -12.66
N ASP A 76 21.94 -19.19 -13.80
CA ASP A 76 21.32 -17.88 -14.04
C ASP A 76 20.07 -17.69 -13.17
N GLY A 77 20.21 -16.91 -12.09
CA GLY A 77 19.09 -16.54 -11.21
C GLY A 77 18.09 -15.56 -11.83
N GLN A 78 18.43 -14.90 -12.95
CA GLN A 78 17.56 -13.95 -13.63
C GLN A 78 16.54 -14.63 -14.55
N ILE A 79 16.61 -15.96 -14.71
CA ILE A 79 15.64 -16.76 -15.49
C ILE A 79 14.19 -16.41 -15.13
N TRP A 80 13.89 -16.25 -13.84
CA TRP A 80 12.52 -15.97 -13.38
C TRP A 80 12.00 -14.62 -13.87
N GLU A 81 12.79 -13.55 -13.72
CA GLU A 81 12.43 -12.21 -14.17
C GLU A 81 12.27 -12.16 -15.70
N HIS A 82 13.19 -12.79 -16.44
CA HIS A 82 13.11 -12.86 -17.89
C HIS A 82 11.90 -13.66 -18.39
N LEU A 83 11.58 -14.79 -17.76
CA LEU A 83 10.40 -15.59 -18.11
C LEU A 83 9.11 -14.83 -17.83
N HIS A 84 9.00 -14.10 -16.72
CA HIS A 84 7.86 -13.22 -16.45
C HIS A 84 7.69 -12.14 -17.53
N VAL A 85 8.78 -11.52 -17.98
CA VAL A 85 8.74 -10.52 -19.07
C VAL A 85 8.25 -11.14 -20.37
N LEU A 86 8.78 -12.30 -20.76
CA LEU A 86 8.38 -12.99 -21.99
C LEU A 86 6.92 -13.44 -21.95
N LEU A 87 6.47 -14.06 -20.86
CA LEU A 87 5.09 -14.50 -20.69
C LEU A 87 4.12 -13.31 -20.68
N LYS A 88 4.51 -12.18 -20.07
CA LYS A 88 3.72 -10.95 -20.11
C LYS A 88 3.59 -10.40 -21.52
N GLN A 89 4.65 -10.43 -22.33
CA GLN A 89 4.59 -10.02 -23.74
C GLN A 89 3.62 -10.91 -24.54
N LEU A 90 3.59 -12.21 -24.26
CA LEU A 90 2.61 -13.13 -24.85
C LEU A 90 1.17 -12.84 -24.38
N GLU A 91 0.99 -12.51 -23.11
CA GLU A 91 -0.31 -12.07 -22.58
C GLU A 91 -0.80 -10.79 -23.26
N GLU A 92 0.06 -9.79 -23.45
CA GLU A 92 -0.25 -8.53 -24.14
C GLU A 92 -0.63 -8.77 -25.61
N ARG A 93 -0.18 -9.88 -26.21
CA ARG A 93 -0.59 -10.37 -27.54
C ARG A 93 -1.89 -11.20 -27.52
N GLY A 94 -2.48 -11.45 -26.36
CA GLY A 94 -3.71 -12.23 -26.18
C GLY A 94 -3.53 -13.73 -25.92
N ILE A 95 -2.31 -14.20 -25.64
CA ILE A 95 -1.96 -15.64 -25.57
C ILE A 95 -1.86 -16.16 -24.10
N ARG A 96 -2.52 -15.50 -23.14
CA ARG A 96 -2.28 -15.69 -21.70
C ARG A 96 -2.42 -17.12 -21.17
N LYS A 97 -3.49 -17.83 -21.52
CA LYS A 97 -3.85 -19.12 -20.87
C LYS A 97 -3.08 -20.35 -21.41
N GLN A 98 -2.14 -20.14 -22.32
CA GLN A 98 -1.63 -21.16 -23.25
C GLN A 98 -0.13 -20.97 -23.54
N ALA A 99 0.44 -19.92 -22.95
CA ALA A 99 1.79 -19.48 -23.18
C ALA A 99 2.76 -20.40 -22.46
N PHE A 100 3.63 -21.01 -23.23
CA PHE A 100 4.84 -21.65 -22.77
C PHE A 100 6.03 -20.91 -23.38
N ILE A 101 7.14 -20.90 -22.67
CA ILE A 101 8.42 -20.42 -23.19
C ILE A 101 9.36 -21.61 -23.24
N PRO A 102 9.77 -22.08 -24.43
CA PRO A 102 10.82 -23.08 -24.56
C PRO A 102 12.13 -22.56 -23.95
N VAL A 103 12.70 -23.34 -23.05
CA VAL A 103 13.95 -23.06 -22.36
C VAL A 103 15.03 -23.95 -22.95
N PHE A 104 16.01 -23.35 -23.61
CA PHE A 104 17.16 -24.04 -24.19
C PHE A 104 18.41 -23.82 -23.35
N ASP A 105 19.36 -24.75 -23.39
CA ASP A 105 20.72 -24.47 -22.90
C ASP A 105 21.55 -23.68 -23.94
N GLU A 106 22.78 -23.34 -23.56
CA GLU A 106 23.74 -22.64 -24.44
C GLU A 106 24.18 -23.48 -25.65
N GLN A 107 23.91 -24.79 -25.66
CA GLN A 107 24.20 -25.70 -26.77
C GLN A 107 23.01 -25.82 -27.74
N GLY A 108 21.86 -25.22 -27.41
CA GLY A 108 20.64 -25.29 -28.21
C GLY A 108 19.80 -26.54 -27.96
N GLN A 109 20.09 -27.31 -26.91
CA GLN A 109 19.24 -28.41 -26.48
C GLN A 109 18.04 -27.86 -25.71
N LEU A 110 16.83 -28.32 -26.05
CA LEU A 110 15.63 -28.00 -25.28
C LEU A 110 15.74 -28.69 -23.91
N LEU A 111 15.57 -27.91 -22.85
CA LEU A 111 15.51 -28.40 -21.48
C LEU A 111 14.06 -28.61 -21.06
N TYR A 112 13.25 -27.56 -21.09
CA TYR A 112 11.86 -27.57 -20.59
C TYR A 112 10.98 -26.53 -21.30
N PHE A 113 9.68 -26.59 -21.07
CA PHE A 113 8.76 -25.49 -21.34
C PHE A 113 8.37 -24.77 -20.05
N ALA A 114 8.74 -23.51 -19.92
CA ALA A 114 8.34 -22.69 -18.79
C ALA A 114 6.92 -22.14 -18.96
N TYR A 115 6.12 -22.13 -17.89
CA TYR A 115 4.79 -21.52 -17.89
C TYR A 115 4.46 -20.89 -16.54
N GLU A 116 3.54 -19.93 -16.54
CA GLU A 116 3.05 -19.34 -15.29
C GLU A 116 1.84 -20.14 -14.75
N TYR A 117 1.96 -20.65 -13.53
CA TYR A 117 0.85 -21.26 -12.81
C TYR A 117 -0.18 -20.21 -12.42
N GLU A 118 -1.47 -20.52 -12.60
CA GLU A 118 -2.56 -19.56 -12.43
C GLU A 118 -2.59 -18.94 -11.03
N LYS A 119 -2.75 -17.61 -10.99
CA LYS A 119 -2.81 -16.83 -9.74
C LYS A 119 -4.20 -16.96 -9.12
N GLY A 120 -4.26 -17.65 -7.98
CA GLY A 120 -5.39 -17.62 -7.05
C GLY A 120 -5.02 -16.90 -5.76
N LEU A 121 -5.97 -16.78 -4.83
CA LEU A 121 -5.72 -16.18 -3.52
C LEU A 121 -4.60 -16.89 -2.75
N SER A 122 -4.58 -18.22 -2.74
CA SER A 122 -3.56 -18.99 -2.01
C SER A 122 -2.15 -18.78 -2.58
N THR A 123 -1.98 -18.74 -3.90
CA THR A 123 -0.67 -18.51 -4.52
C THR A 123 -0.20 -17.08 -4.29
N PHE A 124 -1.10 -16.10 -4.33
CA PHE A 124 -0.80 -14.71 -3.97
C PHE A 124 -0.25 -14.58 -2.54
N TYR A 125 -0.85 -15.26 -1.57
CA TYR A 125 -0.37 -15.20 -0.18
C TYR A 125 1.01 -15.86 -0.01
N ILE A 126 1.29 -16.94 -0.73
CA ILE A 126 2.62 -17.59 -0.70
C ILE A 126 3.67 -16.69 -1.36
N ASP A 127 3.36 -16.09 -2.52
CA ASP A 127 4.26 -15.13 -3.20
C ASP A 127 4.67 -13.99 -2.24
N ILE A 128 3.68 -13.41 -1.57
CA ILE A 128 3.89 -12.35 -0.57
C ILE A 128 4.72 -12.85 0.61
N ALA A 129 4.45 -14.05 1.10
CA ALA A 129 5.17 -14.60 2.24
C ALA A 129 6.64 -14.85 1.91
N LEU A 130 6.94 -15.38 0.72
CA LEU A 130 8.30 -15.54 0.24
C LEU A 130 9.00 -14.19 0.06
N MET A 131 8.34 -13.22 -0.58
CA MET A 131 8.86 -11.86 -0.73
C MET A 131 9.24 -11.23 0.61
N GLU A 132 8.36 -11.31 1.62
CA GLU A 132 8.62 -10.77 2.96
C GLU A 132 9.77 -11.47 3.70
N LEU A 133 10.07 -12.72 3.38
CA LEU A 133 11.18 -13.47 3.99
C LEU A 133 12.54 -13.17 3.33
N GLN A 134 12.55 -12.64 2.10
CA GLN A 134 13.77 -12.25 1.39
C GLN A 134 14.37 -10.92 1.88
N GLU A 135 13.69 -10.19 2.77
CA GLU A 135 14.20 -8.92 3.28
C GLU A 135 15.18 -9.15 4.45
N LYS A 136 16.41 -8.64 4.29
CA LYS A 136 17.58 -8.92 5.15
C LYS A 136 17.42 -8.59 6.64
N ASP A 137 16.45 -7.75 7.02
CA ASP A 137 16.19 -7.34 8.41
C ASP A 137 15.05 -8.15 9.06
N THR A 138 14.61 -9.24 8.42
CA THR A 138 13.53 -10.05 8.98
C THR A 138 14.09 -11.19 9.82
N LEU A 139 13.67 -11.28 11.08
CA LEU A 139 13.91 -12.51 11.86
C LEU A 139 13.15 -13.64 11.16
N LEU A 140 13.87 -14.67 10.71
CA LEU A 140 13.23 -15.85 10.16
C LEU A 140 12.73 -16.72 11.33
N PHE A 141 11.41 -16.75 11.52
CA PHE A 141 10.76 -17.56 12.57
C PHE A 141 10.65 -19.04 12.21
N PHE A 142 11.54 -19.54 11.37
CA PHE A 142 11.47 -20.91 10.87
C PHE A 142 11.77 -21.91 11.98
N GLU A 143 12.80 -21.66 12.78
CA GLU A 143 13.12 -22.50 13.94
C GLU A 143 12.01 -22.51 14.98
N GLU A 144 11.36 -21.36 15.25
CA GLU A 144 10.23 -21.31 16.20
C GLU A 144 8.98 -22.00 15.64
N ALA A 145 8.72 -21.85 14.33
CA ALA A 145 7.58 -22.50 13.69
C ALA A 145 7.79 -24.01 13.55
N TYR A 146 9.05 -24.45 13.41
CA TYR A 146 9.46 -25.81 13.10
C TYR A 146 10.72 -26.24 13.89
N PRO A 147 10.68 -26.30 15.24
CA PRO A 147 11.87 -26.49 16.08
C PRO A 147 12.51 -27.88 15.99
N ARG A 148 11.84 -28.82 15.32
CA ARG A 148 12.35 -30.17 15.05
C ARG A 148 13.06 -30.27 13.71
N VAL A 149 12.94 -29.25 12.86
CA VAL A 149 13.56 -29.23 11.55
C VAL A 149 15.02 -28.81 11.70
N LYS A 150 15.92 -29.69 11.26
CA LYS A 150 17.38 -29.50 11.28
C LYS A 150 17.95 -29.20 9.91
N SER A 151 17.23 -29.63 8.88
CA SER A 151 17.59 -29.43 7.48
C SER A 151 16.35 -29.49 6.58
N VAL A 152 16.48 -28.91 5.40
CA VAL A 152 15.45 -28.91 4.37
C VAL A 152 15.93 -29.69 3.14
N CYS A 153 15.09 -30.57 2.61
CA CYS A 153 15.21 -31.09 1.25
C CYS A 153 14.22 -30.34 0.36
N ILE A 154 14.70 -29.77 -0.75
CA ILE A 154 13.84 -29.20 -1.78
C ILE A 154 13.85 -30.16 -2.98
N ASP A 155 12.75 -30.91 -3.10
CA ASP A 155 12.51 -31.90 -4.14
C ASP A 155 11.88 -31.20 -5.36
N GLU A 156 12.57 -31.32 -6.49
CA GLU A 156 12.33 -30.60 -7.74
C GLU A 156 12.46 -29.07 -7.64
N CYS A 157 12.46 -28.39 -8.78
CA CYS A 157 12.66 -26.93 -8.86
C CYS A 157 11.53 -26.21 -9.59
N ASN A 158 10.98 -25.19 -8.93
CA ASN A 158 10.14 -24.15 -9.53
C ASN A 158 10.57 -22.77 -8.99
N GLU A 159 9.87 -21.70 -9.35
CA GLU A 159 10.22 -20.35 -8.91
C GLU A 159 10.26 -20.21 -7.38
N TRP A 160 9.26 -20.73 -6.68
CA TRP A 160 9.19 -20.70 -5.21
C TRP A 160 10.33 -21.47 -4.56
N ALA A 161 10.67 -22.65 -5.10
CA ALA A 161 11.77 -23.48 -4.66
C ALA A 161 13.11 -22.74 -4.72
N TYR A 162 13.36 -22.05 -5.84
CA TYR A 162 14.55 -21.23 -6.02
C TYR A 162 14.59 -20.07 -5.04
N ILE A 163 13.50 -19.30 -4.94
CA ILE A 163 13.37 -18.20 -3.98
C ILE A 163 13.61 -18.69 -2.56
N PHE A 164 12.97 -19.79 -2.16
CA PHE A 164 13.10 -20.36 -0.84
C PHE A 164 14.52 -20.86 -0.55
N SER A 165 15.21 -21.46 -1.53
CA SER A 165 16.64 -21.81 -1.37
C SER A 165 17.53 -20.59 -1.09
N ASN A 166 17.22 -19.43 -1.68
CA ASN A 166 17.95 -18.19 -1.42
C ASN A 166 17.64 -17.65 -0.02
N ILE A 167 16.40 -17.82 0.46
CA ILE A 167 16.02 -17.51 1.84
C ILE A 167 16.85 -18.41 2.79
N LEU A 168 16.90 -19.73 2.55
CA LEU A 168 17.67 -20.65 3.39
C LEU A 168 19.17 -20.29 3.44
N ASP A 169 19.78 -19.93 2.29
CA ASP A 169 21.16 -19.43 2.27
C ASP A 169 21.31 -18.13 3.07
N MET A 170 20.33 -17.21 3.03
CA MET A 170 20.39 -15.93 3.74
C MET A 170 20.40 -16.09 5.27
N TYR A 171 19.74 -17.13 5.78
CA TYR A 171 19.63 -17.42 7.21
C TYR A 171 20.52 -18.57 7.67
N ASP A 172 21.46 -19.01 6.84
CA ASP A 172 22.37 -20.12 7.13
C ASP A 172 21.65 -21.42 7.55
N ILE A 173 20.44 -21.68 7.03
CA ILE A 173 19.70 -22.91 7.30
C ILE A 173 20.23 -24.04 6.41
N PRO A 174 20.61 -25.20 6.98
CA PRO A 174 21.06 -26.34 6.18
C PRO A 174 19.99 -26.82 5.20
N TYR A 175 20.30 -26.87 3.92
CA TYR A 175 19.44 -27.51 2.93
C TYR A 175 20.22 -28.20 1.80
N PHE A 176 19.53 -29.10 1.11
CA PHE A 176 19.97 -29.68 -0.14
C PHE A 176 18.80 -29.71 -1.13
N CYS A 177 19.14 -29.75 -2.42
CA CYS A 177 18.18 -29.82 -3.51
C CYS A 177 18.31 -31.17 -4.21
N GLU A 178 17.18 -31.77 -4.55
CA GLU A 178 17.10 -33.06 -5.24
C GLU A 178 16.21 -32.91 -6.48
N GLY A 179 16.59 -33.54 -7.60
CA GLY A 179 15.82 -33.48 -8.84
C GLY A 179 16.60 -32.93 -10.03
N GLU A 180 16.22 -33.37 -11.23
CA GLU A 180 16.94 -33.10 -12.48
C GLU A 180 16.97 -31.59 -12.80
N LYS A 181 15.89 -30.87 -12.51
CA LYS A 181 15.80 -29.43 -12.78
C LYS A 181 16.88 -28.64 -12.03
N TRP A 182 17.23 -29.05 -10.80
CA TRP A 182 18.33 -28.42 -10.06
C TRP A 182 19.68 -28.70 -10.72
N GLU A 183 19.91 -29.91 -11.24
CA GLU A 183 21.14 -30.29 -11.95
C GLU A 183 21.34 -29.50 -13.25
N LEU A 184 20.26 -29.39 -14.04
CA LEU A 184 20.30 -28.73 -15.34
C LEU A 184 20.33 -27.21 -15.21
N LEU A 185 19.47 -26.64 -14.34
CA LEU A 185 19.30 -25.19 -14.26
C LEU A 185 20.26 -24.55 -13.25
N PHE A 186 20.43 -25.13 -12.06
CA PHE A 186 21.16 -24.52 -10.93
C PHE A 186 22.13 -25.50 -10.26
N PRO A 187 23.10 -26.08 -10.98
CA PRO A 187 23.99 -27.11 -10.43
C PRO A 187 24.79 -26.67 -9.20
N ALA A 188 25.00 -25.37 -8.98
CA ALA A 188 25.66 -24.84 -7.79
C ALA A 188 24.80 -24.94 -6.51
N LYS A 189 23.48 -25.08 -6.66
CA LYS A 189 22.51 -25.29 -5.56
C LYS A 189 22.29 -26.77 -5.27
N ASN A 190 22.59 -27.67 -6.21
CA ASN A 190 22.55 -29.11 -5.99
C ASN A 190 23.72 -29.54 -5.11
N ARG A 191 23.52 -29.38 -3.80
CA ARG A 191 24.44 -29.79 -2.74
C ARG A 191 23.98 -31.14 -2.20
N THR A 192 24.89 -31.95 -1.68
CA THR A 192 24.53 -33.12 -0.89
C THR A 192 24.77 -32.80 0.58
N LEU A 193 23.74 -32.89 1.42
CA LEU A 193 23.93 -32.85 2.88
C LEU A 193 24.15 -34.27 3.40
N ASN A 194 25.26 -34.47 4.12
CA ASN A 194 25.50 -35.72 4.83
C ASN A 194 24.80 -35.66 6.20
N ASP A 195 23.48 -35.67 6.19
CA ASP A 195 22.63 -35.55 7.37
C ASP A 195 21.75 -36.78 7.60
N SER A 196 21.20 -36.87 8.82
CA SER A 196 20.21 -37.89 9.16
C SER A 196 18.85 -37.50 8.58
N ALA A 197 18.07 -38.47 8.11
CA ALA A 197 16.67 -38.24 7.75
C ALA A 197 15.82 -37.74 8.95
N TYR A 198 16.32 -37.91 10.19
CA TYR A 198 15.65 -37.42 11.39
C TYR A 198 15.71 -35.89 11.49
N GLY A 199 14.53 -35.25 11.45
CA GLY A 199 14.40 -33.78 11.49
C GLY A 199 14.56 -33.11 10.12
N ARG A 200 14.54 -33.88 9.03
CA ARG A 200 14.50 -33.34 7.67
C ARG A 200 13.07 -32.95 7.30
N MET A 201 12.88 -31.72 6.80
CA MET A 201 11.64 -31.29 6.17
C MET A 201 11.80 -31.37 4.65
N THR A 202 10.93 -32.11 3.97
CA THR A 202 10.94 -32.16 2.49
C THR A 202 9.87 -31.25 1.94
N ILE A 203 10.25 -30.39 0.99
CA ILE A 203 9.37 -29.52 0.23
C ILE A 203 9.33 -30.04 -1.20
N TYR A 204 8.12 -30.35 -1.68
CA TYR A 204 7.90 -30.76 -3.06
C TYR A 204 7.52 -29.53 -3.88
N ALA A 205 8.45 -29.07 -4.72
CA ALA A 205 8.26 -27.89 -5.57
C ALA A 205 7.37 -28.19 -6.79
N GLU A 206 7.43 -29.41 -7.30
CA GLU A 206 6.63 -29.84 -8.43
C GLU A 206 5.76 -31.03 -8.02
N GLY A 207 4.83 -31.43 -8.88
CA GLY A 207 4.12 -32.69 -8.68
C GLY A 207 5.13 -33.83 -8.78
N ALA A 208 5.57 -34.40 -7.65
CA ALA A 208 6.39 -35.61 -7.62
C ALA A 208 5.72 -36.73 -8.45
N GLU A 209 6.39 -37.83 -8.74
CA GLU A 209 5.85 -38.98 -9.51
C GLU A 209 4.45 -39.46 -9.06
N HIS A 210 4.03 -39.14 -7.82
CA HIS A 210 2.73 -39.44 -7.22
C HIS A 210 1.64 -38.37 -7.42
N PHE A 211 1.94 -37.24 -8.06
CA PHE A 211 1.07 -36.07 -8.24
C PHE A 211 1.12 -35.52 -9.67
N ARG A 212 1.02 -36.38 -10.68
CA ARG A 212 0.90 -36.00 -12.11
C ARG A 212 -0.34 -35.15 -12.45
N GLU A 213 -1.17 -34.80 -11.47
CA GLU A 213 -2.32 -33.92 -11.68
C GLU A 213 -1.90 -32.45 -11.57
N TYR A 214 -2.12 -31.73 -12.68
CA TYR A 214 -1.68 -30.34 -12.95
C TYR A 214 -2.14 -29.27 -11.95
N ALA A 215 -3.05 -29.57 -11.03
CA ALA A 215 -3.56 -28.59 -10.08
C ALA A 215 -4.24 -29.28 -8.88
N SER A 216 -3.47 -29.92 -8.01
CA SER A 216 -4.04 -30.39 -6.74
C SER A 216 -3.73 -29.41 -5.61
N ASP A 217 -4.71 -29.18 -4.74
CA ASP A 217 -4.57 -28.49 -3.44
C ASP A 217 -3.37 -28.99 -2.61
N LYS A 218 -2.88 -30.20 -2.91
CA LYS A 218 -1.70 -30.81 -2.29
C LYS A 218 -0.41 -30.05 -2.58
N LEU A 219 -0.21 -29.47 -3.77
CA LEU A 219 0.96 -28.62 -4.04
C LEU A 219 0.92 -27.39 -3.14
N LEU A 220 -0.22 -26.71 -3.07
CA LEU A 220 -0.38 -25.53 -2.21
C LEU A 220 -0.18 -25.88 -0.73
N SER A 221 -0.66 -27.05 -0.28
CA SER A 221 -0.43 -27.50 1.10
C SER A 221 1.04 -27.72 1.45
N ASN A 222 1.90 -28.04 0.46
CA ASN A 222 3.36 -28.15 0.68
C ASN A 222 4.02 -26.80 0.95
N TRP A 223 3.36 -25.68 0.63
CA TRP A 223 3.87 -24.33 0.81
C TRP A 223 3.15 -23.55 1.93
N GLU A 224 2.11 -24.12 2.54
CA GLU A 224 1.40 -23.51 3.69
C GLU A 224 2.32 -23.23 4.89
N PHE A 225 3.46 -23.93 5.00
CA PHE A 225 4.43 -23.68 6.06
C PHE A 225 4.98 -22.25 6.04
N VAL A 226 5.16 -21.66 4.85
CA VAL A 226 5.66 -20.28 4.70
C VAL A 226 4.66 -19.29 5.32
N MET A 227 3.36 -19.56 5.18
CA MET A 227 2.31 -18.77 5.82
C MET A 227 2.36 -18.86 7.35
N LYS A 228 2.70 -20.02 7.89
CA LYS A 228 2.90 -20.20 9.34
C LYS A 228 4.09 -19.38 9.84
N VAL A 229 5.23 -19.44 9.16
CA VAL A 229 6.42 -18.65 9.50
C VAL A 229 6.08 -17.15 9.49
N ARG A 230 5.38 -16.71 8.45
CA ARG A 230 4.90 -15.34 8.30
C ARG A 230 3.96 -14.90 9.43
N GLN A 231 3.00 -15.72 9.82
CA GLN A 231 2.08 -15.39 10.90
C GLN A 231 2.79 -15.36 12.27
N ASN A 232 3.80 -16.20 12.47
CA ASN A 232 4.64 -16.15 13.67
C ASN A 232 5.43 -14.84 13.77
N LYS A 233 5.98 -14.36 12.63
CA LYS A 233 6.60 -13.04 12.53
C LYS A 233 5.61 -11.94 12.89
N HIS A 234 4.39 -11.98 12.33
CA HIS A 234 3.37 -10.99 12.62
C HIS A 234 3.00 -10.94 14.11
N SER A 235 2.81 -12.11 14.72
CA SER A 235 2.50 -12.21 16.16
C SER A 235 3.63 -11.65 17.03
N PHE A 236 4.90 -11.89 16.65
CA PHE A 236 6.05 -11.29 17.30
C PHE A 236 6.08 -9.76 17.14
N LEU A 237 5.81 -9.25 15.93
CA LEU A 237 5.73 -7.81 15.69
C LEU A 237 4.64 -7.16 16.54
N THR A 238 3.47 -7.78 16.67
CA THR A 238 2.40 -7.30 17.56
C THR A 238 2.91 -7.13 19.00
N GLU A 239 3.62 -8.11 19.56
CA GLU A 239 4.15 -8.04 20.93
C GLU A 239 5.31 -7.03 21.06
N LYS A 240 6.18 -6.93 20.04
CA LYS A 240 7.22 -5.90 19.97
C LYS A 240 6.59 -4.50 19.99
N ILE A 241 5.61 -4.25 19.11
CA ILE A 241 4.88 -2.98 19.03
C ILE A 241 4.19 -2.68 20.36
N LYS A 242 3.50 -3.66 20.95
CA LYS A 242 2.88 -3.53 22.28
C LYS A 242 3.91 -3.07 23.31
N LYS A 243 5.08 -3.70 23.36
CA LYS A 243 6.16 -3.32 24.28
C LYS A 243 6.68 -1.91 24.00
N ASP A 244 6.91 -1.56 22.73
CA ASP A 244 7.43 -0.25 22.34
C ASP A 244 6.45 0.88 22.66
N LEU A 245 5.15 0.66 22.45
CA LEU A 245 4.10 1.60 22.84
C LEU A 245 3.98 1.74 24.36
N LYS A 246 4.06 0.63 25.12
CA LYS A 246 4.12 0.69 26.60
C LYS A 246 5.31 1.48 27.11
N ASN A 247 6.50 1.33 26.49
CA ASN A 247 7.69 2.09 26.86
C ASN A 247 7.53 3.60 26.62
N LYS A 248 6.64 4.00 25.69
CA LYS A 248 6.26 5.40 25.44
C LYS A 248 5.09 5.86 26.32
N ASN A 249 4.62 5.03 27.26
CA ASN A 249 3.44 5.25 28.10
C ASN A 249 2.11 5.32 27.34
N VAL A 250 2.03 4.80 26.11
CA VAL A 250 0.76 4.69 25.38
C VAL A 250 -0.08 3.56 25.99
N LYS A 251 -1.38 3.80 26.20
CA LYS A 251 -2.33 2.77 26.64
C LYS A 251 -2.57 1.79 25.49
N VAL A 252 -1.83 0.69 25.46
CA VAL A 252 -1.93 -0.33 24.41
C VAL A 252 -2.41 -1.67 24.96
N GLN A 253 -3.28 -2.31 24.20
CA GLN A 253 -3.90 -3.59 24.53
C GLN A 253 -3.93 -4.52 23.32
N THR A 254 -4.06 -5.82 23.54
CA THR A 254 -4.13 -6.85 22.50
C THR A 254 -5.41 -7.68 22.53
N MET A 255 -5.84 -8.08 21.33
CA MET A 255 -6.91 -9.04 21.09
C MET A 255 -6.42 -10.14 20.15
N TYR A 256 -6.22 -11.34 20.68
CA TYR A 256 -5.77 -12.49 19.91
C TYR A 256 -6.92 -13.42 19.57
N PHE A 257 -7.34 -13.39 18.31
CA PHE A 257 -8.33 -14.30 17.78
C PHE A 257 -7.74 -15.70 17.59
N PRO A 258 -8.47 -16.76 17.96
CA PRO A 258 -8.06 -18.12 17.64
C PRO A 258 -8.18 -18.38 16.14
N THR A 259 -7.33 -19.24 15.61
CA THR A 259 -7.40 -19.71 14.21
C THR A 259 -8.69 -20.44 13.90
N GLU A 260 -9.14 -21.26 14.84
CA GLU A 260 -10.36 -22.05 14.75
C GLU A 260 -11.17 -21.94 16.03
N SER A 261 -12.47 -22.16 15.91
CA SER A 261 -13.32 -22.38 17.07
C SER A 261 -14.38 -23.41 16.74
N ARG A 262 -14.85 -24.15 17.74
CA ARG A 262 -15.95 -25.10 17.57
C ARG A 262 -17.21 -24.35 17.13
N SER A 263 -17.78 -24.74 15.99
CA SER A 263 -19.05 -24.22 15.48
C SER A 263 -20.18 -24.48 16.46
N LYS A 264 -21.12 -23.52 16.57
CA LYS A 264 -22.23 -23.62 17.52
C LYS A 264 -23.50 -24.17 16.92
N THR A 265 -23.74 -23.89 15.64
CA THR A 265 -24.84 -24.50 14.89
C THR A 265 -24.31 -25.30 13.70
N SER A 266 -25.20 -26.11 13.12
CA SER A 266 -24.93 -26.80 11.87
C SER A 266 -24.68 -25.83 10.71
N ASP A 267 -25.34 -24.67 10.69
CA ASP A 267 -25.18 -23.67 9.63
C ASP A 267 -23.76 -23.04 9.69
N GLU A 268 -23.27 -22.69 10.88
CA GLU A 268 -21.87 -22.23 11.04
C GLU A 268 -20.85 -23.31 10.68
N GLU A 269 -21.13 -24.58 11.03
CA GLU A 269 -20.25 -25.69 10.64
C GLU A 269 -20.21 -25.90 9.13
N ILE A 270 -21.34 -25.78 8.44
CA ILE A 270 -21.40 -25.82 6.98
C ILE A 270 -20.56 -24.69 6.39
N ARG A 271 -20.71 -23.45 6.90
CA ARG A 271 -19.92 -22.33 6.39
C ARG A 271 -18.40 -22.53 6.59
N ARG A 272 -17.99 -23.06 7.74
CA ARG A 272 -16.60 -23.44 8.03
C ARG A 272 -16.07 -24.48 7.05
N MET A 273 -16.78 -25.61 6.89
CA MET A 273 -16.33 -26.70 6.02
C MET A 273 -16.24 -26.29 4.54
N HIS A 274 -17.16 -25.44 4.09
CA HIS A 274 -17.20 -24.96 2.70
C HIS A 274 -16.41 -23.66 2.47
N ARG A 275 -15.71 -23.15 3.50
CA ARG A 275 -14.98 -21.87 3.47
C ARG A 275 -15.83 -20.74 2.87
N VAL A 276 -17.07 -20.60 3.36
CA VAL A 276 -18.02 -19.60 2.89
C VAL A 276 -17.54 -18.23 3.37
N PHE A 277 -17.09 -17.40 2.44
CA PHE A 277 -16.57 -16.07 2.72
C PHE A 277 -17.26 -15.07 1.77
N PRO A 278 -18.10 -14.15 2.28
CA PRO A 278 -18.98 -13.33 1.43
C PRO A 278 -18.22 -12.33 0.55
N LEU A 279 -16.92 -12.11 0.77
CA LEU A 279 -16.08 -11.28 -0.09
C LEU A 279 -15.61 -12.01 -1.36
N GLU A 280 -15.81 -13.32 -1.48
CA GLU A 280 -15.42 -14.09 -2.66
C GLU A 280 -16.62 -14.46 -3.53
N LYS A 281 -16.63 -13.99 -4.78
CA LYS A 281 -17.70 -14.26 -5.75
C LYS A 281 -18.03 -15.75 -5.91
N ARG A 282 -17.02 -16.63 -5.81
CA ARG A 282 -17.23 -18.10 -5.87
C ARG A 282 -18.26 -18.59 -4.84
N CYS A 283 -18.32 -17.96 -3.66
CA CYS A 283 -19.26 -18.34 -2.61
C CYS A 283 -20.70 -17.93 -2.94
N TRP A 284 -20.89 -16.94 -3.81
CA TRP A 284 -22.20 -16.51 -4.29
C TRP A 284 -22.69 -17.34 -5.49
N ASP A 285 -21.76 -17.87 -6.27
CA ASP A 285 -22.04 -18.77 -7.40
C ASP A 285 -22.29 -20.21 -6.92
N ASP A 286 -21.60 -20.65 -5.88
CA ASP A 286 -21.77 -21.97 -5.26
C ASP A 286 -23.15 -22.12 -4.58
N ILE A 287 -23.76 -23.31 -4.70
CA ILE A 287 -25.09 -23.58 -4.15
C ILE A 287 -25.09 -23.49 -2.62
N VAL A 288 -24.07 -24.06 -1.97
CA VAL A 288 -23.97 -24.09 -0.51
C VAL A 288 -23.64 -22.71 0.03
N GLY A 289 -22.62 -22.06 -0.54
CA GLY A 289 -22.22 -20.70 -0.19
C GLY A 289 -23.37 -19.71 -0.32
N ARG A 290 -24.07 -19.71 -1.46
CA ARG A 290 -25.21 -18.82 -1.71
C ARG A 290 -26.35 -19.05 -0.73
N SER A 291 -26.64 -20.32 -0.39
CA SER A 291 -27.68 -20.64 0.60
C SER A 291 -27.31 -20.09 1.97
N GLN A 292 -26.06 -20.27 2.40
CA GLN A 292 -25.59 -19.80 3.71
C GLN A 292 -25.51 -18.27 3.78
N ILE A 293 -25.07 -17.61 2.71
CA ILE A 293 -25.05 -16.15 2.59
C ILE A 293 -26.46 -15.57 2.74
N LYS A 294 -27.45 -16.13 2.05
CA LYS A 294 -28.86 -15.68 2.13
C LYS A 294 -29.46 -15.84 3.52
N ARG A 295 -29.03 -16.83 4.31
CA ARG A 295 -29.49 -17.02 5.70
C ARG A 295 -29.02 -15.91 6.64
N ILE A 296 -27.84 -15.36 6.40
CA ILE A 296 -27.24 -14.32 7.26
C ILE A 296 -27.58 -12.92 6.77
N ILE A 297 -27.42 -12.66 5.46
CA ILE A 297 -27.54 -11.32 4.86
C ILE A 297 -28.97 -11.05 4.34
N GLY A 298 -29.73 -12.11 4.05
CA GLY A 298 -31.11 -12.04 3.57
C GLY A 298 -31.26 -12.40 2.08
N GLU A 299 -32.44 -12.92 1.71
CA GLU A 299 -32.67 -13.50 0.37
C GLU A 299 -32.64 -12.51 -0.79
N LYS A 300 -32.83 -11.22 -0.51
CA LYS A 300 -32.93 -10.14 -1.52
C LYS A 300 -31.57 -9.58 -1.93
N ILE A 301 -30.49 -9.94 -1.24
CA ILE A 301 -29.15 -9.47 -1.57
C ILE A 301 -28.48 -10.50 -2.45
N ASP A 302 -28.04 -10.06 -3.63
CA ASP A 302 -27.19 -10.82 -4.54
C ASP A 302 -25.76 -10.26 -4.53
N TRP A 303 -24.88 -10.83 -5.37
CA TRP A 303 -23.47 -10.44 -5.44
C TRP A 303 -23.29 -8.97 -5.79
N GLU A 304 -24.08 -8.43 -6.73
CA GLU A 304 -23.91 -7.04 -7.17
C GLU A 304 -24.39 -6.06 -6.11
N ALA A 305 -25.53 -6.35 -5.45
CA ALA A 305 -25.98 -5.55 -4.32
C ALA A 305 -24.99 -5.58 -3.15
N TRP A 306 -24.36 -6.73 -2.88
CA TRP A 306 -23.28 -6.85 -1.90
C TRP A 306 -22.05 -6.03 -2.28
N LEU A 307 -21.60 -6.15 -3.54
CA LEU A 307 -20.43 -5.45 -4.05
C LEU A 307 -20.63 -3.94 -4.03
N ASP A 308 -21.80 -3.45 -4.43
CA ASP A 308 -22.18 -2.03 -4.33
C ASP A 308 -22.14 -1.54 -2.88
N ALA A 309 -22.67 -2.32 -1.93
CA ALA A 309 -22.59 -1.98 -0.52
C ALA A 309 -21.13 -1.92 -0.03
N GLN A 310 -20.27 -2.86 -0.43
CA GLN A 310 -18.84 -2.82 -0.10
C GLN A 310 -18.13 -1.62 -0.72
N ASN A 311 -18.48 -1.23 -1.95
CA ASN A 311 -17.94 -0.05 -2.62
C ASN A 311 -18.34 1.24 -1.89
N VAL A 312 -19.60 1.38 -1.48
CA VAL A 312 -20.07 2.52 -0.66
C VAL A 312 -19.32 2.56 0.67
N ARG A 313 -19.18 1.42 1.36
CA ARG A 313 -18.39 1.33 2.59
C ARG A 313 -16.95 1.80 2.39
N LYS A 314 -16.33 1.44 1.26
CA LYS A 314 -14.95 1.82 0.94
C LYS A 314 -14.82 3.30 0.58
N GLN A 315 -15.81 3.88 -0.12
CA GLN A 315 -15.84 5.31 -0.42
C GLN A 315 -15.96 6.18 0.83
N ASN A 316 -16.55 5.66 1.89
CA ASN A 316 -16.66 6.32 3.19
C ASN A 316 -15.39 6.18 4.05
N SER A 317 -14.38 5.44 3.58
CA SER A 317 -13.08 5.33 4.24
C SER A 317 -12.19 6.52 3.93
N LYS A 318 -11.27 6.81 4.84
CA LYS A 318 -10.10 7.67 4.59
C LYS A 318 -8.89 6.78 4.31
N GLU A 319 -7.86 7.38 3.74
CA GLU A 319 -6.60 6.71 3.45
C GLU A 319 -5.43 7.56 3.93
N PHE A 320 -4.41 6.91 4.49
CA PHE A 320 -3.09 7.50 4.68
C PHE A 320 -2.03 6.60 4.05
N TYR A 321 -0.85 7.13 3.76
CA TYR A 321 0.16 6.41 2.98
C TYR A 321 1.40 6.07 3.81
N VAL A 322 1.85 4.82 3.70
CA VAL A 322 3.10 4.31 4.27
C VAL A 322 3.88 3.65 3.14
N ARG A 323 5.09 4.16 2.84
CA ARG A 323 5.90 3.75 1.67
C ARG A 323 5.11 3.78 0.35
N GLY A 324 4.28 4.80 0.17
CA GLY A 324 3.40 4.95 -1.00
C GLY A 324 2.26 3.92 -1.09
N LYS A 325 2.09 3.06 -0.09
CA LYS A 325 0.97 2.12 0.02
C LYS A 325 -0.14 2.76 0.84
N SER A 326 -1.34 2.73 0.29
CA SER A 326 -2.54 3.21 0.97
C SER A 326 -2.91 2.28 2.12
N ILE A 327 -3.19 2.87 3.28
CA ILE A 327 -3.73 2.23 4.47
C ILE A 327 -5.13 2.79 4.70
N GLU A 328 -6.13 1.92 4.67
CA GLU A 328 -7.52 2.27 4.88
C GLU A 328 -7.79 2.52 6.38
N THR A 329 -8.44 3.65 6.69
CA THR A 329 -8.88 4.03 8.03
C THR A 329 -10.34 4.48 8.02
N LYS A 330 -11.07 4.18 9.10
CA LYS A 330 -12.46 4.63 9.33
C LYS A 330 -12.59 5.18 10.74
N ASN A 331 -13.07 6.40 10.84
CA ASN A 331 -13.30 7.07 12.11
C ASN A 331 -14.80 7.17 12.41
N TYR A 332 -15.17 6.85 13.65
CA TYR A 332 -16.54 6.89 14.16
C TYR A 332 -16.61 7.73 15.44
N GLY A 333 -17.60 8.61 15.52
CA GLY A 333 -17.75 9.55 16.63
C GLY A 333 -16.90 10.81 16.48
N ASN A 334 -17.04 11.75 17.40
CA ASN A 334 -16.39 13.07 17.36
C ASN A 334 -15.62 13.39 18.65
N GLY A 335 -15.26 12.38 19.43
CA GLY A 335 -14.52 12.58 20.69
C GLY A 335 -13.12 13.13 20.45
N LYS A 336 -12.59 13.86 21.44
CA LYS A 336 -11.25 14.47 21.37
C LYS A 336 -10.11 13.46 21.46
N HIS A 337 -10.35 12.30 22.07
CA HIS A 337 -9.38 11.23 22.22
C HIS A 337 -9.71 10.07 21.29
N HIS A 338 -8.72 9.25 20.95
CA HIS A 338 -8.92 8.16 19.99
C HIS A 338 -8.77 6.79 20.66
N ILE A 339 -9.68 5.87 20.29
CA ILE A 339 -9.49 4.43 20.44
C ILE A 339 -9.15 3.89 19.06
N TYR A 340 -7.88 3.57 18.84
CA TYR A 340 -7.40 2.96 17.61
C TYR A 340 -7.64 1.45 17.66
N ILE A 341 -8.50 0.92 16.77
CA ILE A 341 -8.67 -0.52 16.55
C ILE A 341 -7.85 -0.89 15.32
N ILE A 342 -6.70 -1.51 15.54
CA ILE A 342 -5.72 -1.77 14.49
C ILE A 342 -5.63 -3.28 14.28
N GLY A 343 -5.94 -3.75 13.07
CA GLY A 343 -6.07 -5.17 12.87
C GLY A 343 -6.21 -5.61 11.42
N PRO A 344 -6.40 -6.92 11.20
CA PRO A 344 -6.78 -7.46 9.90
C PRO A 344 -8.25 -7.11 9.57
N CYS A 345 -8.84 -7.78 8.58
CA CYS A 345 -10.21 -7.55 8.08
C CYS A 345 -11.31 -7.36 9.16
N ILE A 346 -11.18 -7.99 10.33
CA ILE A 346 -12.14 -7.83 11.44
C ILE A 346 -12.14 -6.42 12.04
N ALA A 347 -11.01 -5.71 12.06
CA ALA A 347 -10.92 -4.32 12.56
C ALA A 347 -11.84 -3.39 11.75
N MET A 348 -11.96 -3.62 10.44
CA MET A 348 -12.89 -2.92 9.54
C MET A 348 -14.25 -3.61 9.40
N SER A 349 -14.40 -4.78 10.01
CA SER A 349 -15.58 -5.63 9.87
C SER A 349 -15.95 -5.86 8.40
N SER A 350 -14.96 -6.18 7.55
CA SER A 350 -15.13 -6.26 6.08
C SER A 350 -16.18 -7.29 5.61
N CYS A 351 -16.70 -8.13 6.50
CA CYS A 351 -17.68 -9.18 6.21
C CYS A 351 -19.13 -8.80 6.55
N VAL A 352 -19.41 -7.52 6.83
CA VAL A 352 -20.76 -7.02 7.13
C VAL A 352 -21.31 -6.19 5.97
N LEU A 353 -22.64 -6.13 5.85
CA LEU A 353 -23.31 -5.44 4.75
C LEU A 353 -23.31 -3.93 4.97
N ARG A 354 -23.61 -3.47 6.19
CA ARG A 354 -23.89 -2.06 6.51
C ARG A 354 -22.94 -1.50 7.56
N GLU A 355 -22.64 -0.21 7.50
CA GLU A 355 -21.58 0.39 8.33
C GLU A 355 -21.90 0.33 9.82
N GLU A 356 -23.17 0.49 10.18
CA GLU A 356 -23.70 0.37 11.53
C GLU A 356 -23.53 -1.04 12.14
N GLU A 357 -23.20 -2.04 11.34
CA GLU A 357 -22.92 -3.40 11.80
C GLU A 357 -21.44 -3.62 12.15
N SER A 358 -20.57 -2.64 11.86
CA SER A 358 -19.14 -2.75 12.13
C SER A 358 -18.82 -2.63 13.61
N ILE A 359 -17.77 -3.33 14.06
CA ILE A 359 -17.27 -3.24 15.44
C ILE A 359 -16.98 -1.79 15.82
N GLY A 360 -16.33 -1.03 14.92
CA GLY A 360 -15.99 0.38 15.15
C GLY A 360 -17.21 1.26 15.39
N CYS A 361 -18.22 1.18 14.52
CA CYS A 361 -19.44 1.98 14.65
C CYS A 361 -20.25 1.60 15.90
N ILE A 362 -20.43 0.30 16.16
CA ILE A 362 -21.15 -0.18 17.34
C ILE A 362 -20.44 0.23 18.63
N LEU A 363 -19.11 0.15 18.66
CA LEU A 363 -18.33 0.55 19.83
C LEU A 363 -18.43 2.07 20.06
N ALA A 364 -18.32 2.88 19.01
CA ALA A 364 -18.46 4.34 19.12
C ALA A 364 -19.84 4.74 19.68
N GLU A 365 -20.93 4.12 19.20
CA GLU A 365 -22.28 4.39 19.72
C GLU A 365 -22.42 4.02 21.20
N LYS A 366 -21.79 2.92 21.64
CA LYS A 366 -21.77 2.50 23.05
C LYS A 366 -20.97 3.44 23.93
N LEU A 367 -19.97 4.09 23.36
CA LEU A 367 -19.06 4.99 24.06
C LEU A 367 -19.38 6.46 23.81
N LYS A 368 -20.54 6.80 23.23
CA LYS A 368 -20.88 8.19 22.84
C LYS A 368 -20.88 9.21 23.98
N GLU A 369 -21.09 8.75 25.22
CA GLU A 369 -21.03 9.59 26.44
C GLU A 369 -19.58 9.76 26.95
N LYS A 370 -18.62 9.08 26.31
CA LYS A 370 -17.19 9.23 26.54
C LYS A 370 -16.62 10.15 25.46
N ASP A 371 -15.63 10.96 25.80
CA ASP A 371 -14.97 11.89 24.87
C ASP A 371 -13.95 11.17 23.95
N TYR A 372 -14.37 10.04 23.37
CA TYR A 372 -13.54 9.19 22.51
C TYR A 372 -14.18 8.96 21.14
N ALA A 373 -13.43 9.19 20.08
CA ALA A 373 -13.69 8.65 18.75
C ALA A 373 -13.08 7.24 18.62
N VAL A 374 -13.68 6.38 17.81
CA VAL A 374 -13.14 5.05 17.48
C VAL A 374 -12.61 5.08 16.07
N GLU A 375 -11.31 4.83 15.92
CA GLU A 375 -10.63 4.80 14.63
C GLU A 375 -10.16 3.39 14.29
N CYS A 376 -10.80 2.78 13.30
CA CYS A 376 -10.44 1.47 12.79
C CYS A 376 -9.38 1.62 11.70
N ILE A 377 -8.29 0.87 11.79
CA ILE A 377 -7.21 0.83 10.80
C ILE A 377 -6.98 -0.62 10.39
N MET A 378 -7.07 -0.89 9.09
CA MET A 378 -6.76 -2.21 8.57
C MET A 378 -5.31 -2.25 8.14
N TYR A 379 -4.49 -3.04 8.83
CA TYR A 379 -3.15 -3.28 8.32
C TYR A 379 -3.23 -4.21 7.10
N PRO A 380 -2.41 -3.98 6.07
CA PRO A 380 -2.35 -4.85 4.91
C PRO A 380 -1.79 -6.20 5.37
N LEU A 381 -2.68 -7.19 5.50
CA LEU A 381 -2.31 -8.57 5.82
C LEU A 381 -1.34 -9.18 4.82
N HIS A 382 -0.97 -8.51 3.73
CA HIS A 382 0.00 -8.91 2.71
C HIS A 382 1.31 -8.10 2.77
N HIS A 383 1.47 -7.20 3.74
CA HIS A 383 2.69 -6.42 3.96
C HIS A 383 2.93 -6.26 5.46
N SER A 384 3.34 -7.34 6.15
CA SER A 384 3.64 -7.33 7.59
C SER A 384 4.67 -6.28 8.01
N MET A 385 5.48 -5.84 7.05
CA MET A 385 6.54 -4.84 7.20
C MET A 385 5.99 -3.43 7.39
N LEU A 386 4.84 -3.14 6.77
CA LEU A 386 4.15 -1.87 6.97
C LEU A 386 3.50 -1.78 8.34
N TYR A 387 3.35 -2.89 9.09
CA TYR A 387 2.60 -2.88 10.33
C TYR A 387 3.24 -1.98 11.39
N GLU A 388 4.55 -2.11 11.62
CA GLU A 388 5.27 -1.25 12.56
C GLU A 388 5.32 0.20 12.06
N GLU A 389 5.59 0.39 10.77
CA GLU A 389 5.66 1.71 10.12
C GLU A 389 4.32 2.46 10.15
N MET A 390 3.21 1.75 9.96
CA MET A 390 1.85 2.26 10.07
C MET A 390 1.55 2.71 11.50
N ILE A 391 2.02 1.98 12.52
CA ILE A 391 1.90 2.45 13.90
C ILE A 391 2.76 3.69 14.12
N GLN A 392 3.97 3.74 13.55
CA GLN A 392 4.86 4.92 13.65
C GLN A 392 4.32 6.15 12.92
N SER A 393 3.44 5.98 11.93
CA SER A 393 2.79 7.11 11.25
C SER A 393 1.64 7.73 12.05
N LEU A 394 1.18 7.08 13.12
CA LEU A 394 0.14 7.64 13.99
C LEU A 394 0.74 8.63 14.99
N THR A 395 0.06 9.76 15.12
CA THR A 395 0.26 10.65 16.27
C THR A 395 -0.55 10.09 17.43
N LEU A 396 0.10 9.79 18.55
CA LEU A 396 -0.52 9.18 19.72
C LEU A 396 -0.36 10.09 20.94
N MET A 397 -1.50 10.42 21.55
CA MET A 397 -1.61 11.27 22.73
C MET A 397 -1.75 10.43 24.01
N GLU A 398 -1.48 11.04 25.16
CA GLU A 398 -1.52 10.39 26.49
C GLU A 398 -2.85 9.71 26.83
N ASN A 399 -3.96 10.26 26.34
CA ASN A 399 -5.29 9.72 26.59
C ASN A 399 -5.74 8.67 25.57
N ASP A 400 -5.02 8.51 24.46
CA ASP A 400 -5.41 7.56 23.40
C ASP A 400 -5.23 6.11 23.83
N ILE A 401 -6.06 5.23 23.29
CA ILE A 401 -6.02 3.79 23.52
C ILE A 401 -5.75 3.09 22.19
N VAL A 402 -4.76 2.21 22.15
CA VAL A 402 -4.44 1.38 20.97
C VAL A 402 -4.83 -0.06 21.26
N ILE A 403 -5.67 -0.64 20.42
CA ILE A 403 -6.09 -2.05 20.47
C ILE A 403 -5.52 -2.75 19.24
N LEU A 404 -4.53 -3.61 19.45
CA LEU A 404 -3.92 -4.43 18.41
C LEU A 404 -4.66 -5.75 18.30
N ILE A 405 -5.32 -5.99 17.17
CA ILE A 405 -6.00 -7.24 16.86
C ILE A 405 -5.09 -8.09 15.99
N ASP A 406 -4.87 -9.35 16.38
CA ASP A 406 -4.08 -10.29 15.59
C ASP A 406 -4.62 -11.73 15.76
N ARG A 407 -4.10 -12.67 14.98
CA ARG A 407 -4.40 -14.10 15.05
C ARG A 407 -3.20 -14.87 15.60
N LEU A 408 -3.41 -15.65 16.65
CA LEU A 408 -2.38 -16.57 17.15
C LEU A 408 -2.56 -17.96 16.54
N MET A 409 -1.61 -18.39 15.70
CA MET A 409 -1.62 -19.74 15.10
C MET A 409 -1.28 -20.84 16.10
N GLU A 410 -0.41 -20.52 17.07
CA GLU A 410 0.01 -21.44 18.11
C GLU A 410 -0.13 -20.76 19.48
N LYS A 411 -0.42 -21.57 20.50
CA LYS A 411 -0.40 -21.10 21.88
C LYS A 411 1.06 -20.87 22.29
N LYS A 412 1.50 -19.62 22.26
CA LYS A 412 2.72 -19.19 22.95
C LYS A 412 2.35 -18.79 24.38
N PRO A 413 2.90 -19.42 25.43
CA PRO A 413 2.56 -19.12 26.83
C PRO A 413 2.69 -17.64 27.20
N ASP A 414 3.66 -16.97 26.56
CA ASP A 414 4.01 -15.58 26.82
C ASP A 414 3.11 -14.58 26.09
N TYR A 415 2.34 -15.01 25.08
CA TYR A 415 1.50 -14.13 24.28
C TYR A 415 0.06 -14.24 24.79
N GLN A 416 -0.31 -13.31 25.66
CA GLN A 416 -1.63 -13.29 26.29
C GLN A 416 -2.44 -12.12 25.77
N SER A 417 -3.69 -12.43 25.42
CA SER A 417 -4.68 -11.45 25.00
C SER A 417 -5.15 -10.65 26.20
N ASP A 418 -5.05 -9.33 26.17
CA ASP A 418 -5.51 -8.49 27.29
C ASP A 418 -7.04 -8.54 27.42
N LEU A 419 -7.76 -8.53 26.29
CA LEU A 419 -9.16 -8.95 26.24
C LEU A 419 -9.22 -10.44 25.85
N PRO A 420 -9.71 -11.35 26.71
CA PRO A 420 -9.72 -12.80 26.45
C PRO A 420 -10.78 -13.22 25.42
N VAL A 421 -10.66 -12.73 24.17
CA VAL A 421 -11.63 -12.94 23.09
C VAL A 421 -11.83 -14.42 22.78
N ALA A 422 -10.79 -15.25 22.88
CA ALA A 422 -10.91 -16.70 22.71
C ALA A 422 -11.89 -17.34 23.70
N ASP A 423 -11.95 -16.86 24.94
CA ASP A 423 -12.87 -17.40 25.95
C ASP A 423 -14.29 -16.85 25.78
N ILE A 424 -14.43 -15.61 25.33
CA ILE A 424 -15.71 -15.02 24.93
C ILE A 424 -16.32 -15.85 23.78
N ILE A 425 -15.51 -16.11 22.75
CA ILE A 425 -15.88 -16.93 21.59
C ILE A 425 -16.30 -18.33 22.01
N LYS A 426 -15.59 -18.98 22.95
CA LYS A 426 -15.98 -20.32 23.45
C LYS A 426 -17.35 -20.32 24.14
N LYS A 427 -17.69 -19.25 24.85
CA LYS A 427 -18.93 -19.11 25.63
C LYS A 427 -20.14 -18.68 24.80
N ARG A 428 -19.95 -18.27 23.54
CA ARG A 428 -21.05 -17.88 22.65
C ARG A 428 -22.08 -19.00 22.49
N GLN A 429 -23.33 -18.61 22.29
CA GLN A 429 -24.48 -19.51 22.18
C GLN A 429 -25.00 -19.64 20.74
N ASP A 430 -24.69 -18.67 19.88
CA ASP A 430 -25.23 -18.56 18.52
C ASP A 430 -24.11 -18.41 17.47
N ASP A 431 -24.53 -18.26 16.22
CA ASP A 431 -23.69 -18.08 15.04
C ASP A 431 -23.06 -16.69 14.98
N TRP A 432 -21.74 -16.65 15.04
CA TRP A 432 -20.97 -15.40 15.01
C TRP A 432 -20.08 -15.29 13.77
N PHE A 433 -19.79 -16.41 13.09
CA PHE A 433 -18.74 -16.44 12.08
C PHE A 433 -19.21 -17.01 10.74
N TRP A 434 -18.52 -16.57 9.70
CA TRP A 434 -18.60 -17.10 8.35
C TRP A 434 -17.82 -18.41 8.27
N ASP A 435 -16.54 -18.37 7.94
CA ASP A 435 -15.65 -19.52 7.82
C ASP A 435 -14.72 -19.68 9.05
N ILE A 436 -14.18 -18.58 9.56
CA ILE A 436 -13.21 -18.56 10.67
C ILE A 436 -13.50 -17.44 11.68
N PRO A 437 -12.97 -17.49 12.92
CA PRO A 437 -13.27 -16.51 13.97
C PRO A 437 -12.95 -15.03 13.66
N MET A 438 -12.13 -14.76 12.64
CA MET A 438 -11.87 -13.39 12.17
C MET A 438 -12.91 -12.86 11.18
N HIS A 439 -13.67 -13.73 10.52
CA HIS A 439 -14.69 -13.32 9.57
C HIS A 439 -16.05 -13.36 10.25
N ALA A 440 -16.30 -12.33 11.07
CA ALA A 440 -17.51 -12.21 11.85
C ALA A 440 -18.71 -11.78 11.00
N THR A 441 -19.89 -12.31 11.33
CA THR A 441 -21.18 -11.82 10.84
C THR A 441 -21.53 -10.51 11.57
N ALA A 442 -22.61 -9.82 11.15
CA ALA A 442 -23.11 -8.64 11.89
C ALA A 442 -23.40 -8.95 13.37
N LYS A 443 -23.95 -10.16 13.66
CA LYS A 443 -24.18 -10.63 15.03
C LYS A 443 -22.85 -10.83 15.78
N GLY A 444 -21.86 -11.46 15.16
CA GLY A 444 -20.53 -11.62 15.75
C GLY A 444 -19.87 -10.27 16.06
N CYS A 445 -19.94 -9.31 15.14
CA CYS A 445 -19.42 -7.96 15.33
C CYS A 445 -20.09 -7.26 16.52
N PHE A 446 -21.42 -7.34 16.63
CA PHE A 446 -22.18 -6.77 17.75
C PHE A 446 -21.75 -7.35 19.11
N GLU A 447 -21.62 -8.67 19.22
CA GLU A 447 -21.26 -9.31 20.48
C GLU A 447 -19.79 -9.07 20.88
N ILE A 448 -18.88 -9.02 19.89
CA ILE A 448 -17.49 -8.65 20.13
C ILE A 448 -17.40 -7.18 20.59
N ALA A 449 -18.11 -6.26 19.93
CA ALA A 449 -18.14 -4.85 20.33
C ALA A 449 -18.74 -4.65 21.73
N ASN A 450 -19.77 -5.42 22.10
CA ASN A 450 -20.30 -5.45 23.48
C ASN A 450 -19.23 -5.84 24.50
N ALA A 451 -18.50 -6.93 24.22
CA ALA A 451 -17.45 -7.41 25.10
C ALA A 451 -16.31 -6.39 25.21
N MET A 452 -15.95 -5.73 24.12
CA MET A 452 -14.97 -4.65 24.09
C MET A 452 -15.41 -3.47 24.94
N ALA A 453 -16.64 -2.98 24.79
CA ALA A 453 -17.16 -1.84 25.56
C ALA A 453 -17.09 -2.09 27.08
N ASN A 454 -17.56 -3.25 27.54
CA ASN A 454 -17.53 -3.62 28.95
C ASN A 454 -16.10 -3.75 29.49
N TRP A 455 -15.18 -4.26 28.68
CA TRP A 455 -13.78 -4.43 29.08
C TRP A 455 -12.99 -3.10 29.04
N LEU A 456 -13.36 -2.16 28.17
CA LEU A 456 -12.78 -0.82 28.10
C LEU A 456 -13.28 0.11 29.22
N GLU A 457 -14.46 -0.14 29.77
CA GLU A 457 -15.10 0.74 30.76
C GLU A 457 -14.18 1.16 31.92
N PRO A 458 -13.39 0.27 32.56
CA PRO A 458 -12.43 0.67 33.60
C PRO A 458 -11.34 1.64 33.07
N LEU A 459 -10.79 1.38 31.89
CA LEU A 459 -9.73 2.19 31.27
C LEU A 459 -10.23 3.60 30.89
N LEU A 460 -11.51 3.70 30.57
CA LEU A 460 -12.19 4.96 30.20
C LEU A 460 -12.70 5.74 31.42
N ASN A 461 -12.68 5.14 32.61
CA ASN A 461 -13.03 5.78 33.87
C ASN A 461 -11.80 6.28 34.65
N ASP A 462 -10.59 5.94 34.21
CA ASP A 462 -9.35 6.53 34.72
C ASP A 462 -9.31 8.04 34.47
N THR A 463 -8.61 8.79 35.31
CA THR A 463 -8.48 10.25 35.15
C THR A 463 -7.79 10.58 33.83
N VAL A 464 -8.53 11.27 32.96
CA VAL A 464 -8.08 11.77 31.66
C VAL A 464 -7.36 13.10 31.88
N SER A 465 -6.20 13.32 31.23
CA SER A 465 -5.53 14.62 31.29
C SER A 465 -6.30 15.66 30.47
N ASP A 466 -6.58 16.83 31.04
CA ASP A 466 -7.22 17.95 30.31
C ASP A 466 -6.30 18.53 29.22
N ASP A 467 -4.98 18.33 29.33
CA ASP A 467 -3.96 18.72 28.36
C ASP A 467 -3.03 17.52 28.09
N PRO A 468 -3.46 16.55 27.26
CA PRO A 468 -2.71 15.33 27.04
C PRO A 468 -1.42 15.60 26.28
N LYS A 469 -0.31 15.03 26.77
CA LYS A 469 0.98 15.13 26.07
C LYS A 469 0.98 14.27 24.82
N CYS A 470 1.65 14.73 23.78
CA CYS A 470 1.97 13.88 22.64
C CYS A 470 3.06 12.88 23.04
N LEU A 471 2.74 11.58 22.99
CA LEU A 471 3.65 10.48 23.32
C LEU A 471 4.40 9.96 22.09
N GLN A 472 3.80 10.08 20.92
CA GLN A 472 4.42 9.76 19.64
C GLN A 472 3.91 10.73 18.58
N MET A 473 4.82 11.38 17.86
CA MET A 473 4.47 12.09 16.63
C MET A 473 4.42 11.12 15.46
N GLY A 474 3.38 11.25 14.64
CA GLY A 474 3.27 10.51 13.39
C GLY A 474 4.38 10.90 12.42
N LYS A 475 5.04 9.89 11.84
CA LYS A 475 6.05 10.05 10.79
C LYS A 475 5.45 9.88 9.41
N VAL A 476 5.96 10.63 8.43
CA VAL A 476 5.67 10.32 7.02
C VAL A 476 6.75 9.40 6.49
N ILE A 477 6.40 8.14 6.20
CA ILE A 477 7.36 7.14 5.72
C ILE A 477 7.24 7.05 4.20
N LEU A 478 8.25 7.57 3.51
CA LEU A 478 8.31 7.60 2.05
C LEU A 478 8.89 6.30 1.48
N ASP A 479 8.49 5.94 0.26
CA ASP A 479 9.21 4.91 -0.49
C ASP A 479 10.56 5.42 -1.00
N GLU A 480 11.44 4.52 -1.45
CA GLU A 480 12.80 4.85 -1.88
C GLU A 480 12.83 5.87 -3.03
N LYS A 481 11.85 5.81 -3.95
CA LYS A 481 11.77 6.70 -5.11
C LYS A 481 11.35 8.11 -4.66
N ALA A 482 10.32 8.22 -3.83
CA ALA A 482 9.86 9.46 -3.25
C ALA A 482 10.93 10.10 -2.35
N GLN A 483 11.61 9.29 -1.54
CA GLN A 483 12.72 9.75 -0.71
C GLN A 483 13.86 10.33 -1.55
N LYS A 484 14.34 9.61 -2.59
CA LYS A 484 15.38 10.13 -3.50
C LYS A 484 14.97 11.42 -4.20
N LYS A 485 13.70 11.55 -4.60
CA LYS A 485 13.16 12.78 -5.19
C LYS A 485 13.19 13.94 -4.19
N LEU A 486 12.75 13.71 -2.95
CA LEU A 486 12.74 14.72 -1.89
C LEU A 486 14.17 15.16 -1.52
N GLU A 487 15.10 14.21 -1.37
CA GLU A 487 16.51 14.51 -1.13
C GLU A 487 17.13 15.34 -2.26
N LYS A 488 16.80 15.02 -3.52
CA LYS A 488 17.24 15.81 -4.68
C LYS A 488 16.65 17.22 -4.64
N TYR A 489 15.37 17.35 -4.33
CA TYR A 489 14.69 18.65 -4.21
C TYR A 489 15.33 19.52 -3.11
N ILE A 490 15.50 18.98 -1.90
CA ILE A 490 16.13 19.68 -0.77
C ILE A 490 17.55 20.12 -1.13
N ARG A 491 18.32 19.27 -1.83
CA ARG A 491 19.67 19.63 -2.29
C ARG A 491 19.67 20.82 -3.24
N GLN A 492 18.75 20.85 -4.20
CA GLN A 492 18.58 21.98 -5.13
C GLN A 492 18.22 23.28 -4.38
N VAL A 493 17.37 23.20 -3.35
CA VAL A 493 17.03 24.35 -2.50
C VAL A 493 18.24 24.83 -1.70
N LYS A 494 19.06 23.92 -1.14
CA LYS A 494 20.29 24.26 -0.41
C LYS A 494 21.35 24.93 -1.29
N GLU A 495 21.39 24.59 -2.59
CA GLU A 495 22.34 25.17 -3.55
C GLU A 495 22.02 26.63 -3.90
N CYS A 496 20.80 27.13 -3.63
CA CYS A 496 20.42 28.51 -3.94
C CYS A 496 21.13 29.54 -3.05
N GLN A 497 21.36 29.25 -1.77
CA GLN A 497 22.09 30.13 -0.86
C GLN A 497 22.67 29.34 0.29
N ARG A 498 23.94 29.61 0.61
CA ARG A 498 24.60 29.03 1.78
C ARG A 498 24.15 29.76 3.04
N ILE A 499 23.42 29.05 3.90
CA ILE A 499 23.01 29.54 5.21
C ILE A 499 24.17 29.40 6.21
N GLU A 500 24.43 30.43 6.99
CA GLU A 500 25.40 30.39 8.08
C GLU A 500 24.91 29.50 9.24
N LYS A 501 25.84 28.79 9.88
CA LYS A 501 25.50 27.85 10.95
C LYS A 501 25.03 28.62 12.18
N GLY A 502 23.84 28.29 12.69
CA GLY A 502 23.27 28.91 13.89
C GLY A 502 22.36 30.10 13.60
N SER A 503 22.20 30.48 12.32
CA SER A 503 21.27 31.52 11.90
C SER A 503 19.81 31.12 12.14
N SER A 504 18.99 32.12 12.47
CA SER A 504 17.54 31.96 12.51
C SER A 504 16.98 31.91 11.08
N VAL A 505 16.24 30.86 10.77
CA VAL A 505 15.70 30.63 9.41
C VAL A 505 14.18 30.54 9.47
N GLY A 506 13.53 31.36 8.65
CA GLY A 506 12.09 31.40 8.46
C GLY A 506 11.66 30.86 7.11
N ALA A 507 10.38 30.52 6.99
CA ALA A 507 9.76 30.16 5.71
C ALA A 507 8.38 30.77 5.49
N ILE A 508 8.13 31.24 4.27
CA ILE A 508 6.80 31.49 3.72
C ILE A 508 6.54 30.52 2.57
N VAL A 509 5.35 29.92 2.50
CA VAL A 509 4.82 29.27 1.29
C VAL A 509 3.69 30.14 0.75
N MET A 510 3.75 30.53 -0.52
CA MET A 510 2.77 31.45 -1.12
C MET A 510 2.51 31.13 -2.59
N ASN A 511 1.26 31.28 -3.03
CA ASN A 511 0.88 31.08 -4.44
C ASN A 511 1.19 32.31 -5.31
N CYS A 512 0.94 33.52 -4.81
CA CYS A 512 1.19 34.78 -5.53
C CYS A 512 0.53 34.85 -6.91
N ASN A 513 -0.79 34.64 -6.97
CA ASN A 513 -1.60 34.60 -8.19
C ASN A 513 -2.50 35.86 -8.35
N PRO A 514 -2.01 37.07 -8.66
CA PRO A 514 -0.60 37.47 -8.84
C PRO A 514 0.04 37.93 -7.50
N MET A 515 1.30 38.38 -7.55
CA MET A 515 2.00 39.00 -6.43
C MET A 515 1.34 40.34 -6.04
N THR A 516 1.01 40.54 -4.76
CA THR A 516 0.28 41.72 -4.26
C THR A 516 1.10 42.47 -3.20
N ARG A 517 0.67 43.69 -2.84
CA ARG A 517 1.25 44.43 -1.71
C ARG A 517 1.00 43.75 -0.37
N GLY A 518 -0.07 42.95 -0.26
CA GLY A 518 -0.31 42.10 0.91
C GLY A 518 0.75 41.00 1.06
N HIS A 519 1.15 40.36 -0.06
CA HIS A 519 2.28 39.42 -0.04
C HIS A 519 3.60 40.12 0.30
N LEU A 520 3.87 41.29 -0.28
CA LEU A 520 5.08 42.07 0.04
C LEU A 520 5.12 42.43 1.54
N TYR A 521 4.01 42.88 2.12
CA TYR A 521 3.90 43.17 3.55
C TYR A 521 4.23 41.95 4.41
N LEU A 522 3.69 40.77 4.07
CA LEU A 522 4.01 39.51 4.75
C LEU A 522 5.52 39.18 4.66
N ILE A 523 6.12 39.35 3.48
CA ILE A 523 7.56 39.11 3.26
C ILE A 523 8.40 40.06 4.11
N GLU A 524 8.08 41.36 4.09
CA GLU A 524 8.83 42.38 4.83
C GLU A 524 8.78 42.16 6.33
N HIS A 525 7.61 41.79 6.87
CA HIS A 525 7.48 41.43 8.28
C HIS A 525 8.30 40.18 8.60
N ALA A 526 8.10 39.08 7.87
CA ALA A 526 8.78 37.81 8.11
C ALA A 526 10.31 37.95 8.04
N ARG A 527 10.85 38.59 6.99
CA ARG A 527 12.31 38.72 6.80
C ARG A 527 12.98 39.58 7.88
N SER A 528 12.21 40.41 8.59
CA SER A 528 12.73 41.25 9.69
C SER A 528 12.91 40.47 11.00
N LYS A 529 12.36 39.26 11.08
CA LYS A 529 12.34 38.41 12.28
C LYS A 529 13.33 37.26 12.23
N VAL A 530 14.02 37.08 11.10
CA VAL A 530 14.93 35.97 10.84
C VAL A 530 16.15 36.44 10.05
N ASP A 531 17.27 35.76 10.23
CA ASP A 531 18.51 36.04 9.50
C ASP A 531 18.38 35.64 8.04
N TYR A 532 17.63 34.57 7.73
CA TYR A 532 17.30 34.15 6.37
C TYR A 532 15.84 33.75 6.24
N LEU A 533 15.19 34.14 5.14
CA LEU A 533 13.82 33.80 4.83
C LEU A 533 13.71 33.02 3.53
N TYR A 534 13.29 31.76 3.60
CA TYR A 534 12.86 31.02 2.41
C TYR A 534 11.46 31.43 1.98
N ILE A 535 11.27 31.67 0.69
CA ILE A 535 9.97 31.84 0.06
C ILE A 535 9.78 30.69 -0.93
N PHE A 536 8.93 29.73 -0.56
CA PHE A 536 8.47 28.66 -1.42
C PHE A 536 7.29 29.16 -2.25
N VAL A 537 7.51 29.31 -3.56
CA VAL A 537 6.44 29.68 -4.49
C VAL A 537 5.77 28.41 -4.98
N VAL A 538 4.45 28.30 -4.76
CA VAL A 538 3.65 27.12 -5.13
C VAL A 538 3.82 26.82 -6.63
N GLN A 539 4.28 25.62 -6.97
CA GLN A 539 4.71 25.28 -8.33
C GLN A 539 3.57 24.89 -9.28
N GLU A 540 2.43 24.46 -8.76
CA GLU A 540 1.30 23.98 -9.55
C GLU A 540 0.74 25.05 -10.50
N ASP A 541 0.59 24.66 -11.77
CA ASP A 541 -0.10 25.44 -12.82
C ASP A 541 -1.63 25.25 -12.78
N LYS A 542 -2.22 25.44 -11.61
CA LYS A 542 -3.68 25.44 -11.39
C LYS A 542 -4.17 26.83 -10.95
N SER A 543 -3.66 27.87 -11.60
CA SER A 543 -3.90 29.28 -11.25
C SER A 543 -4.07 30.13 -12.52
N ASP A 544 -4.71 31.30 -12.42
CA ASP A 544 -4.89 32.21 -13.57
C ASP A 544 -3.55 32.70 -14.16
N PHE A 545 -2.51 32.82 -13.33
CA PHE A 545 -1.12 33.07 -13.76
C PHE A 545 -0.28 31.79 -13.67
N ARG A 546 0.54 31.56 -14.69
CA ARG A 546 1.46 30.42 -14.75
C ARG A 546 2.54 30.53 -13.67
N PHE A 547 3.08 29.39 -13.26
CA PHE A 547 4.16 29.31 -12.29
C PHE A 547 5.34 30.18 -12.67
N GLU A 548 5.78 30.14 -13.93
CA GLU A 548 6.94 30.95 -14.36
C GLU A 548 6.68 32.45 -14.19
N GLU A 549 5.45 32.90 -14.41
CA GLU A 549 5.05 34.30 -14.26
C GLU A 549 5.01 34.69 -12.78
N ARG A 550 4.35 33.88 -11.95
CA ARG A 550 4.24 34.11 -10.50
C ARG A 550 5.63 34.11 -9.85
N PHE A 551 6.47 33.14 -10.20
CA PHE A 551 7.84 33.02 -9.71
C PHE A 551 8.70 34.23 -10.10
N ALA A 552 8.60 34.68 -11.35
CA ALA A 552 9.30 35.88 -11.80
C ALA A 552 8.83 37.14 -11.07
N MET A 553 7.51 37.31 -10.85
CA MET A 553 6.97 38.43 -10.09
C MET A 553 7.48 38.46 -8.65
N VAL A 554 7.53 37.31 -7.98
CA VAL A 554 8.07 37.21 -6.61
C VAL A 554 9.55 37.57 -6.61
N LYS A 555 10.37 36.95 -7.46
CA LYS A 555 11.81 37.24 -7.56
C LYS A 555 12.10 38.72 -7.82
N GLN A 556 11.38 39.33 -8.76
CA GLN A 556 11.56 40.73 -9.11
C GLN A 556 11.23 41.66 -7.93
N VAL A 557 10.18 41.36 -7.16
CA VAL A 557 9.78 42.18 -6.00
C VAL A 557 10.76 42.02 -4.83
N THR A 558 11.39 40.86 -4.69
CA THR A 558 12.28 40.55 -3.56
C THR A 558 13.77 40.69 -3.89
N GLU A 559 14.15 41.05 -5.11
CA GLU A 559 15.55 41.13 -5.57
C GLU A 559 16.42 42.01 -4.68
N GLN A 560 15.83 43.06 -4.10
CA GLN A 560 16.49 44.00 -3.19
C GLN A 560 16.76 43.43 -1.78
N PHE A 561 16.24 42.25 -1.43
CA PHE A 561 16.38 41.67 -0.09
C PHE A 561 17.46 40.59 -0.07
N GLU A 562 18.63 40.91 0.46
CA GLU A 562 19.80 40.00 0.51
C GLU A 562 19.56 38.72 1.33
N ASN A 563 18.64 38.79 2.30
CA ASN A 563 18.32 37.68 3.19
C ASN A 563 17.09 36.84 2.75
N VAL A 564 16.57 37.07 1.54
CA VAL A 564 15.40 36.37 1.02
C VAL A 564 15.79 35.39 -0.08
N ILE A 565 15.38 34.14 0.08
CA ILE A 565 15.69 33.04 -0.83
C ILE A 565 14.40 32.54 -1.48
N VAL A 566 14.20 32.88 -2.75
CA VAL A 566 13.00 32.49 -3.51
C VAL A 566 13.24 31.18 -4.25
N VAL A 567 12.46 30.14 -3.93
CA VAL A 567 12.58 28.78 -4.48
C VAL A 567 11.23 28.22 -4.91
N PRO A 568 11.18 27.32 -5.90
CA PRO A 568 9.98 26.54 -6.18
C PRO A 568 9.61 25.66 -4.98
N SER A 569 8.31 25.46 -4.76
CA SER A 569 7.81 24.55 -3.71
C SER A 569 7.98 23.06 -4.06
N GLY A 570 8.17 22.72 -5.34
CA GLY A 570 8.35 21.34 -5.78
C GLY A 570 7.12 20.46 -5.57
N GLU A 571 7.31 19.14 -5.67
CA GLU A 571 6.24 18.14 -5.48
C GLU A 571 5.88 17.89 -4.00
N PHE A 572 6.56 18.54 -3.04
CA PHE A 572 6.55 18.16 -1.62
C PHE A 572 6.13 19.26 -0.64
N VAL A 573 5.99 20.52 -1.09
CA VAL A 573 5.57 21.63 -0.23
C VAL A 573 4.33 22.28 -0.83
N LEU A 574 3.18 22.11 -0.18
CA LEU A 574 1.86 22.58 -0.62
C LEU A 574 1.61 22.26 -2.09
N SER A 575 1.79 20.99 -2.46
CA SER A 575 1.67 20.50 -3.83
C SER A 575 0.32 19.83 -4.06
N TYR A 576 -0.08 19.59 -5.31
CA TYR A 576 -1.30 18.82 -5.57
C TYR A 576 -1.18 17.38 -5.04
N ALA A 577 0.03 16.82 -5.00
CA ALA A 577 0.27 15.47 -4.50
C ALA A 577 0.12 15.39 -2.97
N THR A 578 0.49 16.45 -2.24
CA THR A 578 0.43 16.48 -0.77
C THR A 578 -0.83 17.14 -0.23
N MET A 579 -1.49 17.97 -1.05
CA MET A 579 -2.65 18.78 -0.66
C MET A 579 -3.64 19.03 -1.82
N PRO A 580 -4.34 18.00 -2.33
CA PRO A 580 -5.29 18.16 -3.44
C PRO A 580 -6.39 19.22 -3.15
N LEU A 581 -6.96 19.19 -1.94
CA LEU A 581 -8.10 20.03 -1.57
C LEU A 581 -7.79 21.54 -1.64
N TYR A 582 -6.53 21.94 -1.44
CA TYR A 582 -6.13 23.35 -1.58
C TYR A 582 -6.32 23.87 -3.02
N PHE A 583 -6.18 22.99 -4.02
CA PHE A 583 -6.35 23.33 -5.43
C PHE A 583 -7.79 23.12 -5.93
N GLU A 584 -8.63 22.41 -5.16
CA GLU A 584 -10.04 22.12 -5.47
C GLU A 584 -11.03 22.94 -4.62
N LYS A 585 -10.51 23.90 -3.85
CA LYS A 585 -11.25 24.68 -2.86
C LYS A 585 -12.42 25.51 -3.40
N GLU A 586 -12.53 25.72 -4.72
CA GLU A 586 -13.70 26.37 -5.31
C GLU A 586 -14.90 25.42 -5.40
N GLU A 587 -14.65 24.12 -5.56
CA GLU A 587 -15.66 23.06 -5.72
C GLU A 587 -16.00 22.37 -4.39
N LYS A 588 -15.06 22.33 -3.44
CA LYS A 588 -15.14 21.56 -2.18
C LYS A 588 -15.01 22.42 -0.91
N LYS A 589 -15.81 23.48 -0.81
CA LYS A 589 -15.72 24.46 0.30
C LYS A 589 -16.16 23.93 1.67
N GLU A 590 -17.00 22.90 1.68
CA GLU A 590 -17.56 22.30 2.91
C GLU A 590 -16.73 21.11 3.42
N ASP A 591 -15.73 20.67 2.66
CA ASP A 591 -14.90 19.53 3.04
C ASP A 591 -13.96 19.90 4.20
N THR A 592 -13.74 18.94 5.10
CA THR A 592 -12.76 19.07 6.18
C THR A 592 -11.36 18.83 5.60
N LEU A 593 -10.45 19.79 5.78
CA LEU A 593 -9.09 19.70 5.29
C LEU A 593 -8.24 18.81 6.21
N ASP A 594 -7.66 17.74 5.65
CA ASP A 594 -6.55 17.04 6.27
C ASP A 594 -5.22 17.56 5.72
N ALA A 595 -4.53 18.34 6.55
CA ALA A 595 -3.23 18.92 6.20
C ALA A 595 -2.03 18.17 6.78
N ALA A 596 -2.27 17.05 7.48
CA ALA A 596 -1.23 16.37 8.23
C ALA A 596 -0.09 15.90 7.33
N HIS A 597 -0.40 15.29 6.19
CA HIS A 597 0.61 14.74 5.28
C HIS A 597 1.59 15.80 4.77
N ASP A 598 1.08 16.91 4.22
CA ASP A 598 1.89 18.02 3.71
C ASP A 598 2.74 18.67 4.81
N LEU A 599 2.13 18.95 5.97
CA LEU A 599 2.80 19.63 7.08
C LEU A 599 3.84 18.76 7.77
N THR A 600 3.62 17.45 7.84
CA THR A 600 4.63 16.51 8.34
C THR A 600 5.78 16.37 7.36
N ILE A 601 5.55 16.29 6.04
CA ILE A 601 6.64 16.31 5.04
C ILE A 601 7.47 17.58 5.20
N PHE A 602 6.79 18.73 5.31
CA PHE A 602 7.46 20.01 5.52
C PHE A 602 8.27 20.01 6.81
N GLY A 603 7.68 19.63 7.95
CA GLY A 603 8.34 19.67 9.26
C GLY A 603 9.50 18.66 9.40
N GLU A 604 9.24 17.40 9.06
CA GLU A 604 10.16 16.29 9.28
C GLU A 604 11.36 16.31 8.32
N TYR A 605 11.14 16.69 7.06
CA TYR A 605 12.16 16.61 6.03
C TYR A 605 12.65 17.98 5.57
N VAL A 606 11.75 18.85 5.11
CA VAL A 606 12.15 20.11 4.46
C VAL A 606 12.72 21.10 5.48
N ALA A 607 11.97 21.39 6.54
CA ALA A 607 12.33 22.34 7.57
C ALA A 607 13.56 21.89 8.34
N LYS A 608 13.60 20.61 8.73
CA LYS A 608 14.76 20.00 9.40
C LYS A 608 16.04 20.16 8.59
N GLU A 609 16.01 19.81 7.30
CA GLU A 609 17.21 19.86 6.46
C GLU A 609 17.63 21.29 6.11
N LEU A 610 16.69 22.23 6.01
CA LEU A 610 16.96 23.65 5.71
C LEU A 610 17.17 24.51 6.96
N GLY A 611 17.07 23.94 8.16
CA GLY A 611 17.22 24.66 9.43
C GLY A 611 16.08 25.62 9.75
N ILE A 612 14.92 25.47 9.11
CA ILE A 612 13.75 26.34 9.30
C ILE A 612 13.16 26.10 10.69
N THR A 613 13.05 27.16 11.47
CA THR A 613 12.50 27.15 12.84
C THR A 613 11.28 28.06 12.99
N LYS A 614 10.98 28.88 11.98
CA LYS A 614 9.78 29.74 11.94
C LYS A 614 9.01 29.59 10.64
N ARG A 615 7.68 29.49 10.73
CA ARG A 615 6.77 29.50 9.60
C ARG A 615 5.86 30.72 9.71
N PHE A 616 5.91 31.59 8.70
CA PHE A 616 5.08 32.79 8.66
C PHE A 616 3.91 32.62 7.69
N VAL A 617 2.72 33.01 8.12
CA VAL A 617 1.50 32.94 7.31
C VAL A 617 0.68 34.22 7.46
N GLY A 618 -0.03 34.60 6.41
CA GLY A 618 -1.04 35.65 6.52
C GLY A 618 -2.31 35.10 7.12
N GLU A 619 -2.96 35.87 7.99
CA GLU A 619 -4.32 35.60 8.46
C GLU A 619 -5.25 35.38 7.26
N GLU A 620 -6.16 34.41 7.37
CA GLU A 620 -7.18 34.16 6.34
C GLU A 620 -8.56 34.03 6.99
N LEU A 621 -9.45 34.97 6.62
CA LEU A 621 -10.80 35.08 7.16
C LEU A 621 -11.86 34.67 6.14
N LEU A 622 -11.54 34.67 4.85
CA LEU A 622 -12.51 34.54 3.76
C LEU A 622 -12.46 33.18 3.06
N ASP A 623 -11.33 32.48 3.13
CA ASP A 623 -11.12 31.15 2.54
C ASP A 623 -11.07 30.07 3.66
N PRO A 624 -12.16 29.30 3.85
CA PRO A 624 -12.24 28.28 4.89
C PRO A 624 -11.16 27.20 4.78
N VAL A 625 -10.73 26.84 3.57
CA VAL A 625 -9.71 25.81 3.34
C VAL A 625 -8.36 26.33 3.80
N THR A 626 -7.98 27.53 3.36
CA THR A 626 -6.71 28.15 3.77
C THR A 626 -6.70 28.45 5.28
N ARG A 627 -7.83 28.84 5.87
CA ARG A 627 -7.94 29.00 7.33
C ARG A 627 -7.74 27.69 8.09
N GLN A 628 -8.39 26.60 7.65
CA GLN A 628 -8.18 25.27 8.22
C GLN A 628 -6.71 24.84 8.12
N TYR A 629 -6.03 25.15 7.02
CA TYR A 629 -4.60 24.89 6.85
C TYR A 629 -3.74 25.67 7.85
N ASN A 630 -4.05 26.95 8.10
CA ASN A 630 -3.38 27.76 9.14
C ASN A 630 -3.54 27.17 10.54
N GLU A 631 -4.75 26.73 10.89
CA GLU A 631 -5.01 26.09 12.19
C GLU A 631 -4.28 24.74 12.31
N ALA A 632 -4.25 23.95 11.23
CA ALA A 632 -3.48 22.72 11.19
C ALA A 632 -1.97 22.98 11.36
N MET A 633 -1.42 24.02 10.74
CA MET A 633 -0.02 24.43 10.93
C MET A 633 0.28 24.74 12.39
N LYS A 634 -0.54 25.56 13.06
CA LYS A 634 -0.37 25.92 14.48
C LYS A 634 -0.41 24.71 15.41
N ARG A 635 -1.15 23.66 15.04
CA ARG A 635 -1.23 22.41 15.81
C ARG A 635 -0.06 21.45 15.54
N ILE A 636 0.38 21.34 14.28
CA ILE A 636 1.29 20.27 13.85
C ILE A 636 2.76 20.71 13.89
N LEU A 637 3.09 21.87 13.32
CA LEU A 637 4.48 22.30 13.12
C LEU A 637 5.27 22.54 14.42
N PRO A 638 4.68 23.00 15.54
CA PRO A 638 5.41 23.10 16.81
C PRO A 638 6.04 21.79 17.29
N ASN A 639 5.45 20.65 16.94
CA ASN A 639 6.01 19.34 17.29
C ASN A 639 7.32 19.01 16.55
N TYR A 640 7.62 19.72 15.46
CA TYR A 640 8.89 19.65 14.73
C TYR A 640 9.86 20.78 15.13
N GLY A 641 9.55 21.52 16.21
CA GLY A 641 10.35 22.67 16.66
C GLY A 641 10.18 23.92 15.80
N ILE A 642 9.06 24.04 15.09
CA ILE A 642 8.76 25.16 14.19
C ILE A 642 7.70 26.05 14.82
N GLU A 643 8.05 27.29 15.13
CA GLU A 643 7.11 28.31 15.58
C GLU A 643 6.27 28.80 14.39
N VAL A 644 4.95 28.88 14.56
CA VAL A 644 4.03 29.41 13.54
C VAL A 644 3.57 30.81 13.94
N GLU A 645 3.89 31.82 13.14
CA GLU A 645 3.45 33.20 13.34
C GLU A 645 2.43 33.57 12.25
N GLU A 646 1.19 33.84 12.67
CA GLU A 646 0.13 34.35 11.81
C GLU A 646 0.07 35.89 11.88
N ILE A 647 0.19 36.52 10.71
CA ILE A 647 0.29 37.97 10.56
C ILE A 647 -1.02 38.52 10.03
N LYS A 648 -1.60 39.49 10.77
CA LYS A 648 -2.84 40.18 10.37
C LYS A 648 -2.73 40.74 8.96
N ARG A 649 -3.82 40.65 8.19
CA ARG A 649 -3.83 41.13 6.81
C ARG A 649 -3.66 42.64 6.71
N LEU A 650 -3.00 43.07 5.63
CA LEU A 650 -2.92 44.48 5.27
C LEU A 650 -4.26 44.95 4.69
N GLU A 651 -4.86 45.92 5.37
CA GLU A 651 -6.09 46.58 4.96
C GLU A 651 -5.82 47.95 4.35
N THR A 652 -6.70 48.38 3.47
CA THR A 652 -6.73 49.73 2.89
C THR A 652 -8.14 50.30 3.03
N ASP A 653 -8.31 51.60 2.75
CA ASP A 653 -9.64 52.23 2.66
C ASP A 653 -10.57 51.56 1.64
N GLN A 654 -10.03 50.71 0.75
CA GLN A 654 -10.75 49.94 -0.27
C GLN A 654 -10.97 48.46 0.13
N GLY A 655 -10.66 48.09 1.38
CA GLY A 655 -10.78 46.73 1.92
C GLY A 655 -9.46 45.97 1.99
N ILE A 656 -9.57 44.66 2.28
CA ILE A 656 -8.45 43.72 2.42
C ILE A 656 -7.75 43.53 1.06
N ILE A 657 -6.43 43.69 1.03
CA ILE A 657 -5.64 43.41 -0.19
C ILE A 657 -5.64 41.90 -0.45
N SER A 658 -6.27 41.46 -1.54
CA SER A 658 -6.29 40.06 -1.95
C SER A 658 -5.99 39.88 -3.44
N ALA A 659 -5.31 38.78 -3.77
CA ALA A 659 -4.98 38.43 -5.15
C ALA A 659 -6.25 38.18 -5.98
N SER A 660 -7.30 37.60 -5.38
CA SER A 660 -8.59 37.38 -6.04
C SER A 660 -9.28 38.69 -6.45
N ALA A 661 -9.21 39.74 -5.63
CA ALA A 661 -9.71 41.06 -6.00
C ALA A 661 -8.93 41.65 -7.20
N VAL A 662 -7.61 41.50 -7.21
CA VAL A 662 -6.76 41.92 -8.33
C VAL A 662 -7.17 41.22 -9.63
N ARG A 663 -7.35 39.89 -9.60
CA ARG A 663 -7.78 39.13 -10.79
C ARG A 663 -9.16 39.55 -11.29
N LYS A 664 -10.09 39.84 -10.38
CA LYS A 664 -11.40 40.39 -10.73
C LYS A 664 -11.27 41.73 -11.45
N TRP A 665 -10.48 42.67 -10.93
CA TRP A 665 -10.29 43.97 -11.57
C TRP A 665 -9.55 43.92 -12.89
N ILE A 666 -8.63 42.97 -13.08
CA ILE A 666 -8.01 42.72 -14.39
C ILE A 666 -9.09 42.31 -15.40
N LYS A 667 -10.01 41.41 -15.03
CA LYS A 667 -11.13 41.00 -15.90
C LYS A 667 -12.10 42.14 -16.20
N GLU A 668 -12.23 43.10 -15.27
CA GLU A 668 -13.07 44.29 -15.40
C GLU A 668 -12.35 45.50 -16.04
N ASP A 669 -11.11 45.32 -16.50
CA ASP A 669 -10.24 46.37 -17.06
C ASP A 669 -9.99 47.58 -16.12
N ASN A 670 -10.17 47.38 -14.81
CA ASN A 670 -10.02 48.41 -13.78
C ASN A 670 -8.57 48.53 -13.28
N TRP A 671 -7.69 49.02 -14.14
CA TRP A 671 -6.26 49.11 -13.86
C TRP A 671 -5.87 50.10 -12.77
N GLU A 672 -6.69 51.12 -12.52
CA GLU A 672 -6.46 52.07 -11.42
C GLU A 672 -6.59 51.39 -10.05
N ALA A 673 -7.55 50.46 -9.91
CA ALA A 673 -7.66 49.64 -8.71
C ALA A 673 -6.49 48.64 -8.59
N VAL A 674 -6.13 47.96 -9.69
CA VAL A 674 -4.98 47.02 -9.72
C VAL A 674 -3.70 47.71 -9.25
N LYS A 675 -3.41 48.91 -9.74
CA LYS A 675 -2.20 49.69 -9.42
C LYS A 675 -2.03 49.94 -7.91
N LYS A 676 -3.13 50.06 -7.16
CA LYS A 676 -3.10 50.30 -5.71
C LYS A 676 -2.74 49.04 -4.92
N PHE A 677 -3.05 47.85 -5.44
CA PHE A 677 -3.01 46.58 -4.73
C PHE A 677 -1.79 45.71 -5.07
N VAL A 678 -1.07 46.01 -6.15
CA VAL A 678 0.15 45.28 -6.54
C VAL A 678 1.40 46.18 -6.49
N PRO A 679 2.60 45.63 -6.27
CA PRO A 679 3.85 46.38 -6.38
C PRO A 679 4.04 46.99 -7.78
N ALA A 680 4.75 48.11 -7.89
CA ALA A 680 4.93 48.83 -9.15
C ALA A 680 5.56 47.98 -10.28
N ALA A 681 6.51 47.11 -9.92
CA ALA A 681 7.14 46.15 -10.82
C ALA A 681 6.12 45.14 -11.40
N VAL A 682 5.25 44.61 -10.53
CA VAL A 682 4.18 43.67 -10.91
C VAL A 682 3.14 44.38 -11.78
N TYR A 683 2.72 45.59 -11.42
CA TYR A 683 1.78 46.38 -12.23
C TYR A 683 2.28 46.58 -13.66
N SER A 684 3.56 46.97 -13.79
CA SER A 684 4.19 47.20 -15.10
C SER A 684 4.21 45.93 -15.95
N ARG A 685 4.50 44.77 -15.33
CA ARG A 685 4.48 43.47 -15.99
C ARG A 685 3.08 43.09 -16.47
N LEU A 686 2.08 43.20 -15.58
CA LEU A 686 0.69 42.87 -15.90
C LEU A 686 0.16 43.72 -17.06
N ARG A 687 0.49 45.03 -17.11
CA ARG A 687 0.10 45.92 -18.22
C ARG A 687 0.75 45.54 -19.55
N LEU A 688 2.01 45.09 -19.54
CA LEU A 688 2.71 44.65 -20.75
C LEU A 688 2.11 43.36 -21.31
N GLU A 689 1.72 42.42 -20.46
CA GLU A 689 1.09 41.15 -20.86
C GLU A 689 -0.34 41.37 -21.38
N SER A 690 -1.14 42.24 -20.74
CA SER A 690 -2.50 42.57 -21.23
C SER A 690 -2.51 43.36 -22.54
N GLY A 691 -1.45 44.12 -22.84
CA GLY A 691 -1.30 44.80 -24.14
C GLY A 691 -1.03 43.86 -25.31
N ARG A 692 -0.42 42.69 -25.07
CA ARG A 692 -0.08 41.70 -26.10
C ARG A 692 -1.23 40.75 -26.47
N ASN A 693 -2.26 40.64 -25.62
CA ASN A 693 -3.44 39.80 -25.89
C ASN A 693 -4.57 40.57 -26.60
N ASN A 694 -4.41 41.88 -26.80
CA ASN A 694 -5.36 42.78 -27.48
C ASN A 694 -4.86 43.23 -28.87
N GLU A 695 -3.72 42.68 -29.33
CA GLU A 695 -3.24 42.71 -30.73
C GLU A 695 -3.43 41.32 -31.34
#